data_AF-A0A1J5D6U4-F1
#
_entry.id   AF-A0A1J5D6U4-F1
#
_cell.length_a   1.000
_cell.length_b   1.000
_cell.length_c   1.000
_cell.angle_alpha   90.00
_cell.angle_beta   90.00
_cell.angle_gamma   90.00
#
_symmetry.space_group_name_H-M   'P 1'
#
loop_
_entity.id
_entity.type
_entity.pdbx_description
1 polymer ?
#
loop_
_entity_poly.entity_id
_entity_poly.type
_entity_poly.pdbx_seq_one_letter_code
_entity_poly.pdbx_strand_id
1 'polypeptide(L)'
;MKLNVSLAAKSLPSLALALLAFAGCEFDRMDSSDATDGGSFWTLEQSVHSVCAPPVVIEGMDVSVYQGNINWDAIKAPGRIKFAYIRNSHGLGTTDTQFARNWAEAKRVGIPRGAYQYFDASGNALAQAQRYMDLVDAQGGYEADDLPPMIDVESTGGASAATIVANVRTWIDYVEGQTNKRPIIYTGSYFWDSNVGSTAFSDYFLWTAHYTSGNCGLTSDAWEKWLIWQYTSSETLPGITVNTVDIDRFAGTEAELLNWAHCGELTGCGETSVQIATNWEPVSGQQADLVGVGSSAGIFDLIVGQRTEGRIVVRNGNQRPATDDMVIGYWLEEPFVDAFTYTIETDRPAFDGVSFVRSDQMDRSDNPPSGAPPNQGFLHLGSVVPGESIRVRFTVDAQLYSFGASDHPDLRAWVKHIADYYGEQDAWDDPVESNGAGTLLRAYSQLDIFAPDEWQFNGGDYDDVEGWSIGAGVSDLAINTVDDALAIKASSDDPQVLSPPWTHIDAATQSKLVIRHRQHGGPRTVQLFWAQDGEAFSESRSIQFDSIGDTNYERLELDLSQNPEWTGVVTSLRLDSWNGGPFTGAPAWYDVDYLELVSVETPIIDEDGDGATSDVDCDDQDGARYPSAEEVCDGIDNDCDEVVDEDNVCSPPDEEVAEELSEELVEDTWETTDDGMGLDALDSGEVDRQRVSPRGSCDCSLSGPRSDSATGLVLGLGLSLLFVLRRRRRGSLS
;
A
#
# COMPACT_ATOMS: atom_id res chain seq x y z
N MET A 1 15.30 49.34 -67.23
CA MET A 1 16.04 50.09 -68.28
C MET A 1 17.51 49.72 -68.14
N LYS A 2 18.10 48.94 -69.08
CA LYS A 2 19.43 48.27 -68.98
C LYS A 2 19.47 47.15 -67.88
N LEU A 3 19.89 45.90 -68.18
CA LEU A 3 21.26 45.32 -68.34
C LEU A 3 22.08 45.35 -67.03
N ASN A 4 22.78 44.29 -66.57
CA ASN A 4 23.28 43.07 -67.26
C ASN A 4 23.74 41.92 -66.29
N VAL A 5 23.64 40.62 -66.71
CA VAL A 5 24.58 39.45 -66.47
C VAL A 5 24.86 38.99 -64.99
N SER A 6 25.02 37.73 -64.54
CA SER A 6 25.14 36.31 -65.03
C SER A 6 24.47 35.37 -63.97
N LEU A 7 23.88 34.16 -64.17
CA LEU A 7 24.28 32.87 -64.80
C LEU A 7 25.51 32.18 -64.16
N ALA A 8 25.54 30.87 -63.81
CA ALA A 8 24.58 29.76 -64.03
C ALA A 8 24.68 28.55 -63.05
N ALA A 9 23.55 27.81 -62.92
CA ALA A 9 23.27 26.35 -62.83
C ALA A 9 24.42 25.30 -62.62
N LYS A 10 24.21 24.10 -62.03
CA LYS A 10 23.10 23.09 -62.08
C LYS A 10 22.91 22.38 -60.69
N SER A 11 22.22 21.24 -60.40
CA SER A 11 21.73 20.04 -61.15
C SER A 11 20.54 19.31 -60.45
N LEU A 12 20.20 18.09 -60.91
CA LEU A 12 19.26 17.04 -60.41
C LEU A 12 20.02 15.68 -60.35
N PRO A 13 19.60 14.57 -59.67
CA PRO A 13 18.28 13.86 -59.68
C PRO A 13 17.69 13.55 -58.27
N SER A 14 16.51 12.96 -58.00
CA SER A 14 15.39 12.26 -58.72
C SER A 14 15.26 10.73 -58.48
N LEU A 15 14.00 10.24 -58.45
CA LEU A 15 13.50 8.83 -58.29
C LEU A 15 13.60 8.25 -56.85
N ALA A 16 12.74 7.33 -56.37
CA ALA A 16 11.41 6.77 -56.78
C ALA A 16 10.74 6.14 -55.49
N LEU A 17 9.60 5.44 -55.45
CA LEU A 17 8.71 4.77 -56.43
C LEU A 17 7.27 4.67 -55.84
N ALA A 18 6.25 4.39 -56.66
CA ALA A 18 4.85 4.21 -56.25
C ALA A 18 4.29 2.81 -56.58
N LEU A 19 3.10 2.46 -56.08
CA LEU A 19 1.97 1.73 -56.74
C LEU A 19 0.81 1.57 -55.69
N LEU A 20 -0.42 2.06 -55.91
CA LEU A 20 -1.61 1.40 -56.56
C LEU A 20 -2.26 0.28 -55.69
N ALA A 21 -3.59 0.07 -55.61
CA ALA A 21 -4.75 0.40 -56.48
C ALA A 21 -6.10 0.39 -55.68
N PHE A 22 -7.31 0.44 -56.25
CA PHE A 22 -8.01 1.49 -57.04
C PHE A 22 -9.54 1.19 -57.11
N ALA A 23 -10.38 2.18 -57.46
CA ALA A 23 -11.85 2.10 -57.74
C ALA A 23 -12.81 1.88 -56.53
N GLY A 24 -14.08 2.33 -56.56
CA GLY A 24 -14.79 3.13 -57.58
C GLY A 24 -16.28 3.42 -57.23
N CYS A 25 -16.98 4.15 -58.13
CA CYS A 25 -18.36 4.68 -58.04
C CYS A 25 -18.59 5.87 -57.06
N GLU A 26 -19.42 6.91 -57.23
CA GLU A 26 -20.24 7.55 -58.32
C GLU A 26 -21.54 8.08 -57.65
N PHE A 27 -21.68 9.41 -57.39
CA PHE A 27 -22.51 10.40 -58.15
C PHE A 27 -24.00 10.41 -57.69
N ASP A 28 -24.83 11.47 -57.78
CA ASP A 28 -24.92 12.63 -58.69
C ASP A 28 -25.72 13.83 -58.08
N ARG A 29 -25.47 15.06 -58.58
CA ARG A 29 -26.33 16.31 -58.68
C ARG A 29 -27.19 16.84 -57.51
N MET A 30 -27.75 18.07 -57.50
CA MET A 30 -28.03 19.20 -58.44
C MET A 30 -28.25 20.48 -57.55
N ASP A 31 -28.31 21.78 -57.90
CA ASP A 31 -27.89 22.72 -59.00
C ASP A 31 -28.41 24.15 -58.57
N SER A 32 -28.24 25.34 -59.19
CA SER A 32 -27.50 25.85 -60.37
C SER A 32 -27.33 27.41 -60.29
N SER A 33 -26.43 27.97 -61.11
CA SER A 33 -26.52 29.25 -61.87
C SER A 33 -26.64 30.66 -61.22
N ASP A 34 -25.73 31.56 -61.67
CA ASP A 34 -25.84 33.02 -61.92
C ASP A 34 -26.09 34.01 -60.74
N ALA A 35 -25.52 35.23 -60.67
CA ALA A 35 -24.85 36.04 -61.69
C ALA A 35 -23.79 37.06 -61.16
N THR A 36 -22.73 37.27 -61.95
CA THR A 36 -22.00 38.55 -62.24
C THR A 36 -21.61 39.60 -61.17
N ASP A 37 -20.29 39.78 -61.06
CA ASP A 37 -19.54 41.05 -61.20
C ASP A 37 -19.42 42.09 -60.05
N GLY A 38 -18.25 42.75 -59.99
CA GLY A 38 -18.17 44.17 -59.63
C GLY A 38 -17.77 44.60 -58.21
N GLY A 39 -16.45 44.65 -57.92
CA GLY A 39 -15.88 45.74 -57.10
C GLY A 39 -15.58 45.45 -55.61
N SER A 40 -14.31 45.61 -55.25
CA SER A 40 -13.80 45.49 -53.87
C SER A 40 -13.88 46.80 -53.08
N PHE A 41 -14.68 46.87 -52.01
CA PHE A 41 -14.32 47.60 -50.78
C PHE A 41 -15.23 47.26 -49.59
N TRP A 42 -14.87 46.25 -48.79
CA TRP A 42 -15.44 46.06 -47.44
C TRP A 42 -14.36 45.62 -46.45
N THR A 43 -14.56 45.99 -45.19
CA THR A 43 -13.68 45.73 -44.06
C THR A 43 -13.64 44.25 -43.69
N LEU A 44 -12.52 43.81 -43.12
CA LEU A 44 -12.48 42.58 -42.33
C LEU A 44 -13.36 42.79 -41.09
N GLU A 45 -14.54 42.18 -41.05
CA GLU A 45 -15.19 41.89 -39.78
C GLU A 45 -14.36 40.80 -39.10
N GLN A 46 -13.70 41.14 -38.00
CA GLN A 46 -13.17 40.12 -37.08
C GLN A 46 -14.37 39.42 -36.45
N SER A 47 -14.36 38.09 -36.42
CA SER A 47 -15.22 37.33 -35.53
C SER A 47 -14.94 37.77 -34.09
N VAL A 48 -16.01 37.92 -33.30
CA VAL A 48 -15.90 38.15 -31.86
C VAL A 48 -16.93 37.25 -31.19
N HIS A 49 -16.47 36.28 -30.40
CA HIS A 49 -17.39 35.34 -29.78
C HIS A 49 -18.10 35.95 -28.56
N SER A 50 -19.42 35.78 -28.48
CA SER A 50 -20.28 36.34 -27.44
C SER A 50 -20.77 35.25 -26.50
N VAL A 51 -20.04 35.04 -25.39
CA VAL A 51 -20.35 34.00 -24.39
C VAL A 51 -21.29 34.57 -23.33
N CYS A 52 -22.55 34.12 -23.36
CA CYS A 52 -23.56 34.51 -22.38
C CYS A 52 -23.36 33.83 -21.02
N ALA A 53 -23.61 34.56 -19.94
CA ALA A 53 -23.43 34.05 -18.58
C ALA A 53 -24.39 32.88 -18.29
N PRO A 54 -23.92 31.83 -17.59
CA PRO A 54 -24.75 30.68 -17.22
C PRO A 54 -25.90 31.07 -16.27
N PRO A 55 -26.90 30.20 -16.06
CA PRO A 55 -28.05 30.48 -15.20
C PRO A 55 -27.71 30.76 -13.73
N VAL A 56 -26.52 30.37 -13.28
CA VAL A 56 -25.97 30.65 -11.95
C VAL A 56 -24.61 31.33 -12.14
N VAL A 57 -24.48 32.51 -11.54
CA VAL A 57 -23.20 33.20 -11.36
C VAL A 57 -23.16 33.79 -9.96
N ILE A 58 -21.96 33.91 -9.39
CA ILE A 58 -21.70 34.64 -8.15
C ILE A 58 -20.79 35.83 -8.43
N GLU A 59 -20.95 36.92 -7.67
CA GLU A 59 -20.16 38.13 -7.87
C GLU A 59 -18.91 38.17 -6.99
N GLY A 60 -17.80 38.62 -7.57
CA GLY A 60 -16.54 38.91 -6.90
C GLY A 60 -16.09 40.33 -7.19
N MET A 61 -14.86 40.66 -6.81
CA MET A 61 -14.21 41.92 -7.17
C MET A 61 -12.71 41.73 -7.32
N ASP A 62 -12.06 42.54 -8.14
CA ASP A 62 -10.60 42.70 -8.11
C ASP A 62 -10.21 44.09 -7.57
N VAL A 63 -9.09 44.14 -6.84
CA VAL A 63 -8.67 45.33 -6.10
C VAL A 63 -7.16 45.52 -6.10
N SER A 64 -6.76 46.79 -5.99
CA SER A 64 -5.37 47.23 -5.94
C SER A 64 -5.19 48.42 -4.97
N VAL A 65 -4.02 49.04 -4.98
CA VAL A 65 -3.74 50.31 -4.28
C VAL A 65 -4.78 51.41 -4.59
N TYR A 66 -5.43 51.37 -5.77
CA TYR A 66 -6.37 52.40 -6.20
C TYR A 66 -7.69 52.40 -5.41
N GLN A 67 -8.12 51.27 -4.85
CA GLN A 67 -9.29 51.19 -3.95
C GLN A 67 -8.93 51.54 -2.50
N GLY A 68 -7.66 51.79 -2.19
CA GLY A 68 -7.20 52.34 -0.92
C GLY A 68 -7.45 51.43 0.29
N ASN A 69 -7.80 52.03 1.43
CA ASN A 69 -8.01 51.31 2.69
C ASN A 69 -9.43 50.72 2.80
N ILE A 70 -9.62 49.58 2.14
CA ILE A 70 -10.88 48.82 2.13
C ILE A 70 -11.30 48.41 3.55
N ASN A 71 -12.56 48.63 3.91
CA ASN A 71 -13.21 48.07 5.09
C ASN A 71 -13.84 46.71 4.72
N TRP A 72 -13.11 45.62 4.97
CA TRP A 72 -13.48 44.28 4.54
C TRP A 72 -14.72 43.72 5.26
N ASP A 73 -14.97 44.09 6.52
CA ASP A 73 -16.20 43.70 7.23
C ASP A 73 -17.45 44.30 6.55
N ALA A 74 -17.34 45.53 6.02
CA ALA A 74 -18.39 46.18 5.23
C ALA A 74 -18.53 45.62 3.80
N ILE A 75 -17.55 44.87 3.29
CA ILE A 75 -17.64 44.08 2.05
C ILE A 75 -18.32 42.73 2.30
N LYS A 76 -17.98 42.05 3.42
CA LYS A 76 -18.55 40.75 3.78
C LYS A 76 -20.01 40.84 4.24
N ALA A 77 -20.37 41.85 5.04
CA ALA A 77 -21.68 41.93 5.69
C ALA A 77 -22.91 41.90 4.75
N PRO A 78 -22.89 42.48 3.54
CA PRO A 78 -23.99 42.33 2.57
C PRO A 78 -24.08 40.96 1.89
N GLY A 79 -23.06 40.10 2.00
CA GLY A 79 -23.03 38.76 1.38
C GLY A 79 -22.93 38.72 -0.16
N ARG A 80 -22.83 39.88 -0.83
CA ARG A 80 -22.76 40.01 -2.31
C ARG A 80 -21.45 39.46 -2.88
N ILE A 81 -20.32 39.90 -2.31
CA ILE A 81 -18.97 39.55 -2.79
C ILE A 81 -18.57 38.19 -2.23
N LYS A 82 -18.29 37.23 -3.12
CA LYS A 82 -17.97 35.83 -2.81
C LYS A 82 -16.51 35.47 -2.98
N PHE A 83 -15.77 36.20 -3.81
CA PHE A 83 -14.32 36.09 -3.98
C PHE A 83 -13.69 37.47 -4.15
N ALA A 84 -12.39 37.58 -3.90
CA ALA A 84 -11.64 38.79 -4.20
C ALA A 84 -10.26 38.49 -4.79
N TYR A 85 -9.92 39.14 -5.90
CA TYR A 85 -8.56 39.13 -6.44
C TYR A 85 -7.81 40.40 -6.07
N ILE A 86 -6.52 40.27 -5.76
CA ILE A 86 -5.74 41.33 -5.13
C ILE A 86 -4.41 41.45 -5.86
N ARG A 87 -4.14 42.62 -6.45
CA ARG A 87 -2.87 42.84 -7.14
C ARG A 87 -1.70 42.79 -6.17
N ASN A 88 -0.68 41.98 -6.44
CA ASN A 88 0.59 41.99 -5.70
C ASN A 88 1.62 42.93 -6.33
N SER A 89 1.63 43.07 -7.66
CA SER A 89 2.65 43.84 -8.38
C SER A 89 2.22 44.28 -9.79
N HIS A 90 2.96 45.25 -10.33
CA HIS A 90 3.03 45.55 -11.76
C HIS A 90 4.45 45.21 -12.21
N GLY A 91 4.58 44.03 -12.82
CA GLY A 91 5.85 43.39 -13.17
C GLY A 91 6.94 43.54 -12.11
N LEU A 92 8.17 43.81 -12.58
CA LEU A 92 9.31 44.08 -11.71
C LEU A 92 9.29 45.49 -11.07
N GLY A 93 8.55 46.43 -11.66
CA GLY A 93 8.70 47.86 -11.35
C GLY A 93 8.00 48.34 -10.08
N THR A 94 6.85 47.75 -9.72
CA THR A 94 6.02 48.23 -8.60
C THR A 94 5.51 47.06 -7.76
N THR A 95 5.64 47.14 -6.43
CA THR A 95 4.84 46.32 -5.49
C THR A 95 3.57 47.08 -5.19
N ASP A 96 2.41 46.42 -5.17
CA ASP A 96 1.18 47.05 -4.72
C ASP A 96 1.19 47.20 -3.18
N THR A 97 1.14 48.44 -2.69
CA THR A 97 1.28 48.73 -1.26
C THR A 97 0.09 48.29 -0.41
N GLN A 98 -1.05 47.95 -1.03
CA GLN A 98 -2.22 47.42 -0.31
C GLN A 98 -2.27 45.89 -0.29
N PHE A 99 -1.41 45.19 -1.05
CA PHE A 99 -1.45 43.72 -1.19
C PHE A 99 -1.49 43.00 0.16
N ALA A 100 -0.44 43.17 0.98
CA ALA A 100 -0.30 42.52 2.29
C ALA A 100 -1.53 42.71 3.20
N ARG A 101 -2.05 43.94 3.26
CA ARG A 101 -3.24 44.25 4.07
C ARG A 101 -4.49 43.57 3.52
N ASN A 102 -4.74 43.68 2.21
CA ASN A 102 -5.93 43.11 1.60
C ASN A 102 -5.89 41.57 1.62
N TRP A 103 -4.72 40.96 1.44
CA TRP A 103 -4.49 39.51 1.49
C TRP A 103 -4.80 38.93 2.88
N ALA A 104 -4.39 39.61 3.95
CA ALA A 104 -4.72 39.24 5.31
C ALA A 104 -6.20 39.51 5.66
N GLU A 105 -6.74 40.67 5.29
CA GLU A 105 -8.11 41.06 5.64
C GLU A 105 -9.18 40.26 4.89
N ALA A 106 -8.96 39.89 3.63
CA ALA A 106 -9.87 39.03 2.86
C ALA A 106 -10.03 37.65 3.52
N LYS A 107 -8.91 37.02 3.90
CA LYS A 107 -8.90 35.79 4.69
C LYS A 107 -9.61 35.99 6.04
N ARG A 108 -9.32 37.08 6.77
CA ARG A 108 -9.93 37.37 8.07
C ARG A 108 -11.46 37.41 8.02
N VAL A 109 -12.05 37.93 6.93
CA VAL A 109 -13.52 37.97 6.76
C VAL A 109 -14.09 36.75 6.01
N GLY A 110 -13.27 35.74 5.73
CA GLY A 110 -13.67 34.52 5.02
C GLY A 110 -14.16 34.80 3.60
N ILE A 111 -13.44 35.62 2.83
CA ILE A 111 -13.62 35.75 1.38
C ILE A 111 -12.43 35.06 0.71
N PRO A 112 -12.63 33.97 -0.05
CA PRO A 112 -11.62 33.36 -0.89
C PRO A 112 -10.85 34.42 -1.69
N ARG A 113 -9.52 34.38 -1.56
CA ARG A 113 -8.60 35.41 -2.07
C ARG A 113 -7.73 34.81 -3.17
N GLY A 114 -7.46 35.59 -4.22
CA GLY A 114 -6.50 35.24 -5.26
C GLY A 114 -5.54 36.40 -5.50
N ALA A 115 -4.28 36.11 -5.86
CA ALA A 115 -3.30 37.14 -6.16
C ALA A 115 -3.20 37.35 -7.68
N TYR A 116 -2.93 38.58 -8.12
CA TYR A 116 -2.62 38.85 -9.52
C TYR A 116 -1.44 39.79 -9.73
N GLN A 117 -0.79 39.65 -10.88
CA GLN A 117 0.26 40.57 -11.33
C GLN A 117 -0.08 41.12 -12.71
N TYR A 118 -0.12 42.45 -12.79
CA TYR A 118 -0.16 43.17 -14.06
C TYR A 118 1.15 42.90 -14.80
N PHE A 119 1.09 42.19 -15.92
CA PHE A 119 2.27 41.60 -16.55
C PHE A 119 2.93 42.56 -17.55
N ASP A 120 4.23 42.84 -17.35
CA ASP A 120 5.04 43.46 -18.40
C ASP A 120 5.45 42.37 -19.40
N ALA A 121 4.67 42.22 -20.46
CA ALA A 121 4.93 41.23 -21.51
C ALA A 121 6.22 41.49 -22.31
N SER A 122 6.88 42.65 -22.14
CA SER A 122 8.22 42.94 -22.68
C SER A 122 9.36 42.64 -21.69
N GLY A 123 9.03 42.47 -20.41
CA GLY A 123 9.98 42.23 -19.33
C GLY A 123 10.50 40.79 -19.24
N ASN A 124 11.32 40.53 -18.22
CA ASN A 124 11.78 39.17 -17.90
C ASN A 124 10.64 38.40 -17.20
N ALA A 125 10.02 37.47 -17.92
CA ALA A 125 8.89 36.68 -17.42
C ALA A 125 9.22 35.84 -16.17
N LEU A 126 10.36 35.13 -16.15
CA LEU A 126 10.75 34.30 -15.01
C LEU A 126 11.00 35.15 -13.76
N ALA A 127 11.64 36.29 -13.89
CA ALA A 127 11.86 37.20 -12.76
C ALA A 127 10.53 37.83 -12.26
N GLN A 128 9.56 38.04 -13.15
CA GLN A 128 8.21 38.48 -12.78
C GLN A 128 7.44 37.39 -12.02
N ALA A 129 7.59 36.13 -12.44
CA ALA A 129 7.01 34.95 -11.83
C ALA A 129 7.61 34.63 -10.43
N GLN A 130 8.94 34.72 -10.31
CA GLN A 130 9.65 34.64 -9.03
C GLN A 130 9.15 35.73 -8.06
N ARG A 131 9.12 36.98 -8.53
CA ARG A 131 8.61 38.13 -7.76
C ARG A 131 7.14 38.00 -7.36
N TYR A 132 6.33 37.31 -8.16
CA TYR A 132 4.94 37.02 -7.82
C TYR A 132 4.88 36.11 -6.60
N MET A 133 5.66 35.03 -6.58
CA MET A 133 5.77 34.12 -5.44
C MET A 133 6.39 34.80 -4.21
N ASP A 134 7.53 35.48 -4.35
CA ASP A 134 8.21 36.23 -3.27
C ASP A 134 7.24 37.10 -2.44
N LEU A 135 6.27 37.74 -3.11
CA LEU A 135 5.30 38.64 -2.48
C LEU A 135 4.19 37.89 -1.75
N VAL A 136 3.76 36.72 -2.21
CA VAL A 136 2.77 35.86 -1.56
C VAL A 136 3.40 35.10 -0.39
N ASP A 137 4.61 34.56 -0.59
CA ASP A 137 5.38 33.83 0.42
C ASP A 137 5.73 34.74 1.62
N ALA A 138 6.03 36.02 1.35
CA ALA A 138 6.19 37.04 2.39
C ALA A 138 4.93 37.32 3.23
N GLN A 139 3.75 36.79 2.83
CA GLN A 139 2.50 36.83 3.61
C GLN A 139 2.09 35.46 4.19
N GLY A 140 2.93 34.43 4.07
CA GLY A 140 2.67 33.07 4.54
C GLY A 140 2.48 32.02 3.43
N GLY A 141 2.60 32.42 2.16
CA GLY A 141 2.44 31.50 1.02
C GLY A 141 1.00 31.32 0.56
N TYR A 142 0.80 30.31 -0.28
CA TYR A 142 -0.49 29.90 -0.83
C TYR A 142 -1.17 28.85 0.06
N GLU A 143 -2.44 29.05 0.37
CA GLU A 143 -3.24 28.11 1.18
C GLU A 143 -4.20 27.27 0.30
N ALA A 144 -4.85 26.24 0.87
CA ALA A 144 -5.78 25.39 0.15
C ALA A 144 -6.97 26.19 -0.42
N ASP A 145 -7.64 26.99 0.42
CA ASP A 145 -8.76 27.87 0.08
C ASP A 145 -8.41 29.05 -0.86
N ASP A 146 -7.11 29.31 -1.11
CA ASP A 146 -6.68 30.42 -1.94
C ASP A 146 -6.89 30.12 -3.43
N LEU A 147 -7.45 31.09 -4.14
CA LEU A 147 -7.84 30.95 -5.54
C LEU A 147 -6.59 30.92 -6.46
N PRO A 148 -6.63 30.16 -7.58
CA PRO A 148 -5.44 29.96 -8.41
C PRO A 148 -4.75 31.26 -8.86
N PRO A 149 -3.43 31.24 -9.07
CA PRO A 149 -2.69 32.42 -9.52
C PRO A 149 -3.24 33.06 -10.81
N MET A 150 -3.24 34.39 -10.91
CA MET A 150 -3.72 35.09 -12.10
C MET A 150 -2.63 35.97 -12.74
N ILE A 151 -2.45 35.80 -14.06
CA ILE A 151 -1.60 36.66 -14.89
C ILE A 151 -2.47 37.61 -15.71
N ASP A 152 -2.26 38.91 -15.52
CA ASP A 152 -3.01 39.98 -16.18
C ASP A 152 -2.26 40.45 -17.43
N VAL A 153 -2.81 40.11 -18.60
CA VAL A 153 -2.16 40.25 -19.92
C VAL A 153 -3.01 41.16 -20.83
N GLU A 154 -3.01 42.46 -20.54
CA GLU A 154 -3.70 43.50 -21.33
C GLU A 154 -2.77 44.48 -22.08
N SER A 155 -1.45 44.33 -21.98
CA SER A 155 -0.46 45.24 -22.58
C SER A 155 0.69 44.50 -23.27
N THR A 156 1.16 45.01 -24.41
CA THR A 156 2.29 44.39 -25.14
C THR A 156 3.65 44.80 -24.60
N GLY A 157 3.78 45.94 -23.92
CA GLY A 157 5.08 46.57 -23.65
C GLY A 157 5.90 46.91 -24.92
N GLY A 158 5.32 46.80 -26.12
CA GLY A 158 6.05 46.82 -27.40
C GLY A 158 6.66 45.49 -27.83
N ALA A 159 6.40 44.39 -27.10
CA ALA A 159 6.80 43.03 -27.47
C ALA A 159 6.00 42.51 -28.69
N SER A 160 6.56 41.50 -29.37
CA SER A 160 5.85 40.81 -30.47
C SER A 160 4.89 39.74 -29.93
N ALA A 161 3.84 39.39 -30.68
CA ALA A 161 2.90 38.31 -30.31
C ALA A 161 3.61 37.02 -29.86
N ALA A 162 4.64 36.57 -30.60
CA ALA A 162 5.43 35.39 -30.25
C ALA A 162 6.25 35.56 -28.96
N THR A 163 6.71 36.79 -28.68
CA THR A 163 7.38 37.14 -27.41
C THR A 163 6.38 37.09 -26.26
N ILE A 164 5.18 37.64 -26.43
CA ILE A 164 4.11 37.62 -25.42
C ILE A 164 3.75 36.17 -25.08
N VAL A 165 3.52 35.31 -26.09
CA VAL A 165 3.22 33.88 -25.89
C VAL A 165 4.36 33.16 -25.14
N ALA A 166 5.62 33.38 -25.52
CA ALA A 166 6.76 32.76 -24.82
C ALA A 166 6.91 33.26 -23.37
N ASN A 167 6.65 34.55 -23.13
CA ASN A 167 6.74 35.15 -21.80
C ASN A 167 5.59 34.71 -20.89
N VAL A 168 4.35 34.69 -21.38
CA VAL A 168 3.19 34.18 -20.62
C VAL A 168 3.38 32.70 -20.27
N ARG A 169 3.87 31.87 -21.22
CA ARG A 169 4.23 30.47 -20.96
C ARG A 169 5.27 30.36 -19.84
N THR A 170 6.39 31.08 -19.96
CA THR A 170 7.48 31.10 -18.97
C THR A 170 6.99 31.47 -17.56
N TRP A 171 6.00 32.37 -17.45
CA TRP A 171 5.41 32.74 -16.16
C TRP A 171 4.50 31.64 -15.61
N ILE A 172 3.62 31.10 -16.44
CA ILE A 172 2.67 30.04 -16.07
C ILE A 172 3.42 28.79 -15.61
N ASP A 173 4.35 28.28 -16.41
CA ASP A 173 5.08 27.04 -16.13
C ASP A 173 5.84 27.13 -14.79
N TYR A 174 6.34 28.32 -14.42
CA TYR A 174 6.97 28.56 -13.12
C TYR A 174 5.94 28.61 -11.98
N VAL A 175 4.91 29.45 -12.08
CA VAL A 175 3.95 29.66 -10.98
C VAL A 175 3.08 28.42 -10.72
N GLU A 176 2.68 27.70 -11.77
CA GLU A 176 2.00 26.41 -11.68
C GLU A 176 2.89 25.40 -10.94
N GLY A 177 4.18 25.33 -11.30
CA GLY A 177 5.19 24.50 -10.65
C GLY A 177 5.66 24.93 -9.24
N GLN A 178 5.19 26.07 -8.71
CA GLN A 178 5.40 26.47 -7.30
C GLN A 178 4.14 26.38 -6.44
N THR A 179 2.95 26.36 -7.04
CA THR A 179 1.67 26.38 -6.32
C THR A 179 0.85 25.10 -6.46
N ASN A 180 1.14 24.27 -7.46
CA ASN A 180 0.29 23.17 -7.95
C ASN A 180 -1.15 23.62 -8.31
N LYS A 181 -1.39 24.93 -8.46
CA LYS A 181 -2.67 25.54 -8.81
C LYS A 181 -2.56 26.12 -10.23
N ARG A 182 -3.36 25.60 -11.14
CA ARG A 182 -3.33 25.96 -12.56
C ARG A 182 -3.71 27.42 -12.79
N PRO A 183 -2.80 28.27 -13.32
CA PRO A 183 -3.06 29.71 -13.41
C PRO A 183 -4.20 30.11 -14.36
N ILE A 184 -4.73 31.31 -14.11
CA ILE A 184 -5.77 31.97 -14.90
C ILE A 184 -5.12 33.07 -15.74
N ILE A 185 -5.53 33.19 -17.00
CA ILE A 185 -5.15 34.31 -17.86
C ILE A 185 -6.28 35.34 -17.84
N TYR A 186 -6.01 36.55 -17.36
CA TYR A 186 -6.90 37.69 -17.55
C TYR A 186 -6.55 38.41 -18.86
N THR A 187 -7.55 38.63 -19.72
CA THR A 187 -7.42 39.47 -20.92
C THR A 187 -8.78 39.85 -21.51
N GLY A 188 -8.82 40.87 -22.37
CA GLY A 188 -9.99 41.19 -23.19
C GLY A 188 -9.76 40.85 -24.67
N SER A 189 -10.82 40.51 -25.40
CA SER A 189 -10.77 40.27 -26.86
C SER A 189 -10.14 41.46 -27.62
N TYR A 190 -10.44 42.68 -27.19
CA TYR A 190 -9.86 43.92 -27.71
C TYR A 190 -8.32 43.90 -27.77
N PHE A 191 -7.68 43.25 -26.78
CA PHE A 191 -6.23 43.08 -26.72
C PHE A 191 -5.79 41.78 -27.41
N TRP A 192 -6.30 40.63 -26.97
CA TRP A 192 -5.73 39.34 -27.34
C TRP A 192 -5.84 39.06 -28.83
N ASP A 193 -7.01 39.27 -29.44
CA ASP A 193 -7.27 38.95 -30.85
C ASP A 193 -6.46 39.83 -31.82
N SER A 194 -6.07 41.03 -31.37
CA SER A 194 -5.35 42.02 -32.19
C SER A 194 -3.84 42.07 -31.93
N ASN A 195 -3.36 41.65 -30.75
CA ASN A 195 -1.95 41.75 -30.34
C ASN A 195 -1.26 40.39 -30.09
N VAL A 196 -2.01 39.33 -29.78
CA VAL A 196 -1.45 38.02 -29.41
C VAL A 196 -1.88 36.92 -30.39
N GLY A 197 -3.17 36.84 -30.72
CA GLY A 197 -3.73 35.98 -31.78
C GLY A 197 -3.40 34.50 -31.64
N SER A 198 -3.22 34.01 -30.41
CA SER A 198 -2.71 32.65 -30.14
C SER A 198 -3.71 31.80 -29.37
N THR A 199 -3.98 30.60 -29.89
CA THR A 199 -4.77 29.55 -29.26
C THR A 199 -3.95 28.67 -28.29
N ALA A 200 -2.66 28.95 -28.09
CA ALA A 200 -1.76 28.09 -27.30
C ALA A 200 -2.14 27.95 -25.81
N PHE A 201 -3.14 28.70 -25.34
CA PHE A 201 -3.65 28.67 -23.97
C PHE A 201 -5.16 28.38 -23.90
N SER A 202 -5.77 27.86 -24.98
CA SER A 202 -7.20 27.50 -25.06
C SER A 202 -7.71 26.71 -23.87
N ASP A 203 -6.86 25.83 -23.35
CA ASP A 203 -7.20 24.87 -22.32
C ASP A 203 -7.13 25.49 -20.91
N TYR A 204 -6.49 26.66 -20.77
CA TYR A 204 -6.33 27.38 -19.50
C TYR A 204 -7.57 28.21 -19.17
N PHE A 205 -7.80 28.46 -17.88
CA PHE A 205 -8.94 29.25 -17.43
C PHE A 205 -8.80 30.71 -17.88
N LEU A 206 -9.77 31.18 -18.65
CA LEU A 206 -9.89 32.59 -19.05
C LEU A 206 -10.69 33.39 -18.02
N TRP A 207 -10.13 34.51 -17.60
CA TRP A 207 -10.88 35.63 -17.03
C TRP A 207 -11.01 36.72 -18.10
N THR A 208 -12.22 37.03 -18.53
CA THR A 208 -12.44 37.95 -19.65
C THR A 208 -12.89 39.34 -19.21
N ALA A 209 -12.29 40.39 -19.80
CA ALA A 209 -12.65 41.77 -19.54
C ALA A 209 -13.59 42.31 -20.65
N HIS A 210 -14.87 42.55 -20.31
CA HIS A 210 -15.84 43.13 -21.24
C HIS A 210 -16.96 43.89 -20.52
N TYR A 211 -16.88 45.21 -20.50
CA TYR A 211 -17.83 46.06 -19.77
C TYR A 211 -19.15 46.26 -20.53
N THR A 212 -20.26 45.72 -20.03
CA THR A 212 -21.58 45.88 -20.64
C THR A 212 -22.72 45.68 -19.63
N SER A 213 -23.90 46.23 -19.96
CA SER A 213 -25.16 45.98 -19.24
C SER A 213 -25.95 44.78 -19.77
N GLY A 214 -25.48 44.14 -20.85
CA GLY A 214 -26.01 42.85 -21.33
C GLY A 214 -25.60 41.68 -20.43
N ASN A 215 -26.16 40.49 -20.68
CA ASN A 215 -25.79 39.26 -19.95
C ASN A 215 -24.77 38.38 -20.70
N CYS A 216 -23.99 38.97 -21.62
CA CYS A 216 -23.00 38.24 -22.41
C CYS A 216 -21.68 39.01 -22.50
N GLY A 217 -20.59 38.33 -22.14
CA GLY A 217 -19.23 38.80 -22.33
C GLY A 217 -18.79 38.60 -23.78
N LEU A 218 -17.93 39.49 -24.29
CA LEU A 218 -17.13 39.17 -25.47
C LEU A 218 -15.89 38.42 -24.99
N THR A 219 -15.57 37.34 -25.70
CA THR A 219 -14.44 36.46 -25.43
C THR A 219 -13.57 36.40 -26.68
N SER A 220 -12.25 36.27 -26.48
CA SER A 220 -11.30 36.09 -27.58
C SER A 220 -11.55 34.75 -28.28
N ASP A 221 -11.35 34.72 -29.61
CA ASP A 221 -11.50 33.50 -30.43
C ASP A 221 -10.52 32.36 -30.02
N ALA A 222 -9.59 32.63 -29.08
CA ALA A 222 -8.71 31.63 -28.48
C ALA A 222 -9.36 30.76 -27.38
N TRP A 223 -10.56 31.09 -26.89
CA TRP A 223 -11.28 30.33 -25.84
C TRP A 223 -12.77 30.15 -26.15
N GLU A 224 -13.31 28.97 -25.90
CA GLU A 224 -14.76 28.69 -26.07
C GLU A 224 -15.63 29.28 -24.95
N LYS A 225 -15.05 29.53 -23.77
CA LYS A 225 -15.74 29.97 -22.56
C LYS A 225 -14.82 30.79 -21.65
N TRP A 226 -15.41 31.69 -20.88
CA TRP A 226 -14.78 32.30 -19.71
C TRP A 226 -15.14 31.54 -18.44
N LEU A 227 -14.24 31.54 -17.45
CA LEU A 227 -14.52 31.10 -16.08
C LEU A 227 -14.92 32.28 -15.20
N ILE A 228 -14.25 33.42 -15.37
CA ILE A 228 -14.54 34.69 -14.69
C ILE A 228 -14.78 35.77 -15.74
N TRP A 229 -15.72 36.67 -15.51
CA TRP A 229 -16.00 37.81 -16.40
C TRP A 229 -16.09 39.11 -15.60
N GLN A 230 -15.12 40.00 -15.83
CA GLN A 230 -15.11 41.37 -15.33
C GLN A 230 -16.09 42.19 -16.19
N TYR A 231 -17.25 42.54 -15.62
CA TYR A 231 -18.37 43.10 -16.38
C TYR A 231 -18.60 44.60 -16.14
N THR A 232 -17.98 45.18 -15.12
CA THR A 232 -18.02 46.62 -14.81
C THR A 232 -16.82 47.04 -13.97
N SER A 233 -16.29 48.23 -14.24
CA SER A 233 -15.24 48.93 -13.48
C SER A 233 -15.78 50.13 -12.67
N SER A 234 -17.11 50.24 -12.57
CA SER A 234 -17.83 51.46 -12.14
C SER A 234 -18.74 51.26 -10.92
N GLU A 235 -18.59 50.17 -10.17
CA GLU A 235 -19.39 49.89 -8.98
C GLU A 235 -18.92 50.72 -7.76
N THR A 236 -19.82 50.98 -6.81
CA THR A 236 -19.47 51.57 -5.50
C THR A 236 -19.94 50.67 -4.36
N LEU A 237 -18.99 50.07 -3.62
CA LEU A 237 -19.29 49.17 -2.49
C LEU A 237 -19.13 49.90 -1.13
N PRO A 238 -19.97 49.60 -0.11
CA PRO A 238 -19.94 50.30 1.19
C PRO A 238 -18.60 50.28 1.94
N GLY A 239 -17.71 49.32 1.64
CA GLY A 239 -16.38 49.21 2.21
C GLY A 239 -15.28 50.01 1.49
N ILE A 240 -15.57 50.63 0.35
CA ILE A 240 -14.60 51.35 -0.50
C ILE A 240 -15.02 52.82 -0.63
N THR A 241 -14.15 53.72 -0.20
CA THR A 241 -14.45 55.17 -0.11
C THR A 241 -13.66 56.04 -1.08
N VAL A 242 -12.80 55.42 -1.90
CA VAL A 242 -12.02 56.08 -2.96
C VAL A 242 -12.10 55.27 -4.25
N ASN A 243 -12.31 55.98 -5.36
CA ASN A 243 -12.56 55.42 -6.70
C ASN A 243 -13.77 54.46 -6.76
N THR A 244 -14.02 53.91 -7.94
CA THR A 244 -14.93 52.76 -8.15
C THR A 244 -14.15 51.45 -7.99
N VAL A 245 -14.89 50.35 -7.99
CA VAL A 245 -14.32 49.00 -7.95
C VAL A 245 -14.84 48.17 -9.11
N ASP A 246 -13.98 47.25 -9.53
CA ASP A 246 -14.18 46.30 -10.59
C ASP A 246 -14.96 45.08 -10.04
N ILE A 247 -15.99 44.63 -10.76
CA ILE A 247 -16.87 43.52 -10.33
C ILE A 247 -16.89 42.41 -11.37
N ASP A 248 -16.69 41.22 -10.84
CA ASP A 248 -16.54 39.98 -11.59
C ASP A 248 -17.73 39.06 -11.41
N ARG A 249 -17.93 38.18 -12.40
CA ARG A 249 -18.86 37.05 -12.32
C ARG A 249 -18.10 35.75 -12.54
N PHE A 250 -18.12 34.88 -11.54
CA PHE A 250 -17.66 33.50 -11.69
C PHE A 250 -18.78 32.64 -12.28
N ALA A 251 -18.42 31.76 -13.23
CA ALA A 251 -19.34 30.93 -14.02
C ALA A 251 -19.89 29.69 -13.27
N GLY A 252 -20.36 29.87 -12.03
CA GLY A 252 -20.89 28.79 -11.20
C GLY A 252 -21.37 29.22 -9.82
N THR A 253 -21.59 28.23 -8.95
CA THR A 253 -21.98 28.39 -7.54
C THR A 253 -20.79 28.70 -6.62
N GLU A 254 -21.10 29.11 -5.39
CA GLU A 254 -20.14 29.29 -4.29
C GLU A 254 -19.44 27.96 -3.90
N ALA A 255 -20.08 26.82 -4.13
CA ALA A 255 -19.47 25.50 -3.92
C ALA A 255 -18.47 25.15 -5.04
N GLU A 256 -18.83 25.34 -6.31
CA GLU A 256 -17.92 25.12 -7.46
C GLU A 256 -16.70 26.06 -7.41
N LEU A 257 -16.86 27.28 -6.90
CA LEU A 257 -15.75 28.20 -6.61
C LEU A 257 -14.79 27.63 -5.56
N LEU A 258 -15.31 27.14 -4.43
CA LEU A 258 -14.49 26.60 -3.34
C LEU A 258 -13.80 25.29 -3.73
N ASN A 259 -14.50 24.40 -4.46
CA ASN A 259 -13.94 23.19 -5.06
C ASN A 259 -12.75 23.53 -5.97
N TRP A 260 -12.92 24.50 -6.86
CA TRP A 260 -11.90 24.94 -7.80
C TRP A 260 -10.73 25.66 -7.12
N ALA A 261 -10.99 26.39 -6.03
CA ALA A 261 -9.94 26.96 -5.18
C ALA A 261 -9.06 25.85 -4.58
N HIS A 262 -9.68 24.87 -3.93
CA HIS A 262 -8.99 23.76 -3.27
C HIS A 262 -8.24 22.86 -4.25
N CYS A 263 -8.93 22.41 -5.30
CA CYS A 263 -8.56 21.22 -6.08
C CYS A 263 -8.41 21.47 -7.59
N GLY A 264 -8.47 22.72 -8.05
CA GLY A 264 -8.31 23.10 -9.45
C GLY A 264 -9.46 22.70 -10.39
N GLU A 265 -10.48 21.99 -9.88
CA GLU A 265 -11.61 21.44 -10.64
C GLU A 265 -12.97 21.90 -10.10
N LEU A 266 -13.90 22.18 -11.00
CA LEU A 266 -15.22 22.74 -10.65
C LEU A 266 -16.16 21.70 -10.03
N THR A 267 -16.12 20.47 -10.55
CA THR A 267 -17.04 19.38 -10.18
C THR A 267 -16.82 18.79 -8.79
N GLY A 268 -15.84 19.31 -8.05
CA GLY A 268 -15.39 18.79 -6.76
C GLY A 268 -14.00 18.18 -6.85
N CYS A 269 -13.32 18.14 -5.71
CA CYS A 269 -12.25 17.19 -5.48
C CYS A 269 -12.79 15.76 -5.68
N GLY A 270 -11.96 14.83 -6.15
CA GLY A 270 -12.35 13.42 -6.31
C GLY A 270 -12.64 12.71 -4.97
N GLU A 271 -12.98 11.42 -5.03
CA GLU A 271 -13.19 10.59 -3.84
C GLU A 271 -11.97 10.59 -2.89
N THR A 272 -12.23 10.34 -1.60
CA THR A 272 -11.33 10.77 -0.53
C THR A 272 -9.93 10.17 -0.62
N SER A 273 -8.95 11.04 -0.42
CA SER A 273 -7.61 10.92 -0.98
C SER A 273 -6.55 10.45 0.00
N VAL A 274 -6.81 9.43 0.83
CA VAL A 274 -5.74 8.48 1.21
C VAL A 274 -6.20 7.07 0.89
N GLN A 275 -5.32 6.31 0.25
CA GLN A 275 -5.48 4.89 0.00
C GLN A 275 -4.42 4.14 0.80
N ILE A 276 -4.79 3.00 1.38
CA ILE A 276 -3.86 2.02 1.97
C ILE A 276 -4.01 0.71 1.19
N ALA A 277 -2.89 0.06 0.89
CA ALA A 277 -2.81 -1.20 0.18
C ALA A 277 -1.67 -2.05 0.74
N THR A 278 -1.80 -3.38 0.61
CA THR A 278 -0.83 -4.37 1.07
C THR A 278 -0.56 -5.38 -0.05
N ASN A 279 0.68 -5.86 -0.18
CA ASN A 279 1.06 -6.86 -1.18
C ASN A 279 2.38 -7.54 -0.83
N TRP A 280 2.56 -8.80 -1.22
CA TRP A 280 3.82 -9.54 -1.12
C TRP A 280 4.72 -9.36 -2.37
N GLU A 281 6.00 -9.70 -2.28
CA GLU A 281 6.92 -9.74 -3.42
C GLU A 281 7.39 -11.16 -3.75
N PRO A 282 7.50 -11.54 -5.04
CA PRO A 282 8.01 -12.84 -5.41
C PRO A 282 9.49 -13.00 -5.08
N VAL A 283 9.83 -14.09 -4.40
CA VAL A 283 11.21 -14.47 -4.06
C VAL A 283 12.03 -14.66 -5.34
N SER A 284 13.21 -14.03 -5.39
CA SER A 284 14.04 -14.00 -6.59
C SER A 284 14.52 -15.39 -7.02
N GLY A 285 14.00 -15.87 -8.16
CA GLY A 285 14.33 -17.19 -8.73
C GLY A 285 13.29 -18.28 -8.41
N GLN A 286 12.33 -18.01 -7.54
CA GLN A 286 11.14 -18.82 -7.32
C GLN A 286 10.17 -18.66 -8.51
N GLN A 287 9.26 -19.63 -8.69
CA GLN A 287 8.05 -19.34 -9.47
C GLN A 287 7.14 -18.48 -8.58
N ALA A 288 6.70 -17.32 -9.08
CA ALA A 288 5.57 -16.64 -8.45
C ALA A 288 4.36 -17.56 -8.63
N ASP A 289 3.67 -17.83 -7.53
CA ASP A 289 2.59 -18.80 -7.42
C ASP A 289 3.16 -20.23 -7.68
N LEU A 290 3.49 -20.95 -6.61
CA LEU A 290 4.28 -22.20 -6.63
C LEU A 290 3.56 -23.36 -7.34
N VAL A 291 2.25 -23.26 -7.60
CA VAL A 291 1.47 -24.27 -8.32
C VAL A 291 0.62 -23.65 -9.44
N GLY A 292 0.60 -24.31 -10.60
CA GLY A 292 -0.34 -23.98 -11.68
C GLY A 292 -1.77 -24.54 -11.52
N VAL A 293 -2.03 -25.24 -10.41
CA VAL A 293 -3.30 -25.88 -9.98
C VAL A 293 -3.12 -26.32 -8.50
N GLY A 294 -3.27 -25.38 -7.56
CA GLY A 294 -3.06 -25.59 -6.11
C GLY A 294 -3.76 -24.51 -5.27
N SER A 295 -3.57 -24.57 -3.95
CA SER A 295 -4.29 -23.86 -2.86
C SER A 295 -4.60 -22.38 -3.01
N SER A 296 -3.84 -21.70 -3.85
CA SER A 296 -3.53 -20.28 -3.66
C SER A 296 -3.69 -19.48 -4.95
N ALA A 297 -4.70 -19.79 -5.78
CA ALA A 297 -4.94 -19.14 -7.08
C ALA A 297 -5.30 -17.64 -6.99
N GLY A 298 -4.31 -16.79 -6.69
CA GLY A 298 -4.45 -15.37 -6.33
C GLY A 298 -4.01 -15.01 -4.90
N ILE A 299 -3.49 -15.97 -4.15
CA ILE A 299 -2.76 -15.80 -2.87
C ILE A 299 -1.25 -15.94 -3.17
N PHE A 300 -0.38 -15.47 -2.28
CA PHE A 300 1.07 -15.55 -2.48
C PHE A 300 1.65 -16.79 -1.76
N ASP A 301 2.64 -17.46 -2.37
CA ASP A 301 3.15 -18.77 -1.91
C ASP A 301 4.58 -18.73 -1.36
N LEU A 302 4.80 -19.38 -0.22
CA LEU A 302 6.11 -19.67 0.36
C LEU A 302 6.21 -21.11 0.90
N ILE A 303 7.42 -21.48 1.31
CA ILE A 303 7.74 -22.69 2.07
C ILE A 303 8.34 -22.26 3.41
N VAL A 304 8.19 -23.07 4.48
CA VAL A 304 8.83 -22.82 5.77
C VAL A 304 10.35 -22.57 5.61
N GLY A 305 10.88 -21.58 6.33
CA GLY A 305 12.26 -21.12 6.26
C GLY A 305 12.56 -20.16 5.10
N GLN A 306 11.58 -19.82 4.26
CA GLN A 306 11.76 -18.83 3.20
C GLN A 306 11.59 -17.38 3.68
N ARG A 307 12.37 -16.48 3.08
CA ARG A 307 12.38 -15.04 3.35
C ARG A 307 11.75 -14.27 2.21
N THR A 308 10.76 -13.41 2.50
CA THR A 308 10.08 -12.57 1.51
C THR A 308 10.04 -11.09 1.92
N GLU A 309 9.56 -10.21 1.03
CA GLU A 309 9.19 -8.83 1.35
C GLU A 309 7.67 -8.61 1.30
N GLY A 310 7.08 -8.22 2.43
CA GLY A 310 5.70 -7.75 2.55
C GLY A 310 5.64 -6.23 2.54
N ARG A 311 4.70 -5.64 1.78
CA ARG A 311 4.62 -4.19 1.58
C ARG A 311 3.33 -3.62 2.13
N ILE A 312 3.43 -2.48 2.82
CA ILE A 312 2.32 -1.56 3.07
C ILE A 312 2.58 -0.31 2.22
N VAL A 313 1.65 0.07 1.37
CA VAL A 313 1.71 1.32 0.59
C VAL A 313 0.57 2.22 1.03
N VAL A 314 0.90 3.44 1.45
CA VAL A 314 -0.08 4.48 1.78
C VAL A 314 0.13 5.65 0.84
N ARG A 315 -0.89 5.99 0.05
CA ARG A 315 -0.83 7.07 -0.92
C ARG A 315 -1.73 8.22 -0.50
N ASN A 316 -1.15 9.41 -0.36
CA ASN A 316 -1.93 10.64 -0.31
C ASN A 316 -2.26 11.08 -1.74
N GLY A 317 -3.55 11.12 -2.08
CA GLY A 317 -4.01 11.51 -3.41
C GLY A 317 -3.83 13.01 -3.66
N ASN A 318 -3.60 13.38 -4.93
CA ASN A 318 -3.18 14.71 -5.38
C ASN A 318 -4.09 15.91 -4.97
N GLN A 319 -5.26 15.64 -4.37
CA GLN A 319 -6.29 16.60 -4.01
C GLN A 319 -6.54 16.70 -2.49
N ARG A 320 -5.75 16.01 -1.65
CA ARG A 320 -5.77 16.24 -0.19
C ARG A 320 -4.76 17.32 0.19
N PRO A 321 -5.01 18.11 1.26
CA PRO A 321 -3.93 18.78 1.97
C PRO A 321 -2.86 17.79 2.48
N ALA A 322 -1.68 18.31 2.86
CA ALA A 322 -0.69 17.52 3.57
C ALA A 322 -1.21 17.09 4.95
N THR A 323 -0.74 15.94 5.45
CA THR A 323 -1.03 15.47 6.82
C THR A 323 -0.04 16.08 7.83
N ASP A 324 -0.38 16.11 9.12
CA ASP A 324 0.56 16.53 10.17
C ASP A 324 1.56 15.40 10.52
N ASP A 325 1.07 14.33 11.15
CA ASP A 325 1.77 13.04 11.29
C ASP A 325 0.76 11.94 10.96
N MET A 326 1.13 11.01 10.07
CA MET A 326 0.31 9.86 9.71
C MET A 326 0.83 8.62 10.42
N VAL A 327 -0.02 7.99 11.23
CA VAL A 327 0.33 6.76 11.94
C VAL A 327 -0.47 5.60 11.35
N ILE A 328 0.22 4.53 10.94
CA ILE A 328 -0.41 3.25 10.61
C ILE A 328 -0.20 2.24 11.74
N GLY A 329 -1.18 1.37 11.94
CA GLY A 329 -0.98 0.09 12.61
C GLY A 329 -0.69 -1.01 11.59
N TYR A 330 0.13 -1.96 12.00
CA TYR A 330 0.44 -3.17 11.23
C TYR A 330 0.36 -4.40 12.13
N TRP A 331 0.05 -5.54 11.54
CA TRP A 331 0.06 -6.85 12.18
C TRP A 331 0.45 -7.92 11.13
N LEU A 332 1.49 -8.68 11.44
CA LEU A 332 1.94 -9.90 10.75
C LEU A 332 1.47 -11.11 11.58
N GLU A 333 0.90 -12.14 10.93
CA GLU A 333 0.18 -13.20 11.65
C GLU A 333 1.14 -14.20 12.33
N GLU A 334 1.21 -14.14 13.67
CA GLU A 334 1.88 -15.14 14.49
C GLU A 334 1.03 -16.43 14.58
N PRO A 335 1.64 -17.63 14.54
CA PRO A 335 3.08 -17.92 14.53
C PRO A 335 3.64 -18.22 13.13
N PHE A 336 2.97 -17.78 12.06
CA PHE A 336 3.27 -18.19 10.68
C PHE A 336 4.41 -17.36 10.05
N VAL A 337 4.47 -16.06 10.34
CA VAL A 337 5.51 -15.14 9.84
C VAL A 337 6.18 -14.33 10.97
N ASP A 338 7.51 -14.24 10.92
CA ASP A 338 8.30 -13.39 11.81
C ASP A 338 8.94 -12.21 11.07
N ALA A 339 8.88 -11.03 11.67
CA ALA A 339 9.35 -9.77 11.09
C ALA A 339 10.86 -9.57 11.27
N PHE A 340 11.64 -9.90 10.25
CA PHE A 340 13.10 -9.79 10.28
C PHE A 340 13.61 -8.34 10.28
N THR A 341 13.14 -7.50 9.34
CA THR A 341 13.45 -6.07 9.29
C THR A 341 12.32 -5.26 8.66
N TYR A 342 12.38 -3.92 8.72
CA TYR A 342 11.59 -3.07 7.83
C TYR A 342 12.35 -1.86 7.29
N THR A 343 11.83 -1.26 6.22
CA THR A 343 12.28 0.02 5.65
C THR A 343 11.08 0.91 5.30
N ILE A 344 11.19 2.21 5.58
CA ILE A 344 10.22 3.25 5.20
C ILE A 344 10.82 4.06 4.05
N GLU A 345 10.01 4.26 3.01
CA GLU A 345 10.38 4.93 1.76
C GLU A 345 9.27 5.90 1.31
N THR A 346 9.63 6.85 0.45
CA THR A 346 8.70 7.75 -0.24
C THR A 346 9.00 7.79 -1.73
N ASP A 347 7.99 7.96 -2.58
CA ASP A 347 8.16 8.26 -4.01
C ASP A 347 8.48 9.75 -4.29
N ARG A 348 8.53 10.58 -3.26
CA ARG A 348 8.89 12.00 -3.35
C ARG A 348 10.37 12.17 -3.70
N PRO A 349 10.74 13.05 -4.66
CA PRO A 349 9.91 14.05 -5.33
C PRO A 349 9.38 13.63 -6.72
N ALA A 350 9.32 12.33 -7.04
CA ALA A 350 8.82 11.83 -8.33
C ALA A 350 7.28 11.72 -8.36
N PHE A 351 6.64 11.37 -7.23
CA PHE A 351 5.18 11.21 -7.10
C PHE A 351 4.55 10.21 -8.09
N ASP A 352 5.33 9.23 -8.53
CA ASP A 352 4.99 8.29 -9.60
C ASP A 352 4.47 6.94 -9.08
N GLY A 353 4.54 6.66 -7.77
CA GLY A 353 4.23 5.37 -7.16
C GLY A 353 5.18 4.23 -7.55
N VAL A 354 6.37 4.53 -8.09
CA VAL A 354 7.33 3.55 -8.65
C VAL A 354 8.76 3.81 -8.18
N SER A 355 9.21 5.07 -8.17
CA SER A 355 10.59 5.49 -7.96
C SER A 355 10.84 5.89 -6.50
N PHE A 356 10.88 4.89 -5.60
CA PHE A 356 11.02 5.10 -4.17
C PHE A 356 12.45 5.39 -3.70
N VAL A 357 12.58 6.22 -2.67
CA VAL A 357 13.82 6.49 -1.92
C VAL A 357 13.57 6.36 -0.41
N ARG A 358 14.61 6.06 0.38
CA ARG A 358 14.52 5.95 1.84
C ARG A 358 13.98 7.24 2.46
N SER A 359 12.95 7.11 3.30
CA SER A 359 12.34 8.21 4.04
C SER A 359 13.24 8.70 5.19
N ASP A 360 13.08 9.96 5.60
CA ASP A 360 13.69 10.50 6.81
C ASP A 360 12.97 10.03 8.09
N GLN A 361 11.69 9.64 7.97
CA GLN A 361 10.90 9.04 9.06
C GLN A 361 11.42 7.65 9.49
N MET A 362 12.36 7.08 8.73
CA MET A 362 13.02 5.80 9.00
C MET A 362 13.87 5.81 10.29
N ASP A 363 14.36 6.98 10.72
CA ASP A 363 15.26 7.13 11.88
C ASP A 363 14.56 7.70 13.13
N ARG A 364 13.21 7.69 13.18
CA ARG A 364 12.47 8.20 14.35
C ARG A 364 12.58 7.26 15.55
N SER A 365 12.66 7.85 16.74
CA SER A 365 12.74 7.14 18.02
C SER A 365 11.40 6.67 18.58
N ASP A 366 10.27 7.02 17.95
CA ASP A 366 8.92 6.54 18.26
C ASP A 366 8.48 5.36 17.38
N ASN A 367 9.27 5.02 16.35
CA ASN A 367 9.10 3.81 15.55
C ASN A 367 9.84 2.61 16.19
N PRO A 368 9.33 1.37 16.03
CA PRO A 368 9.99 0.16 16.54
C PRO A 368 11.36 -0.09 15.88
N PRO A 369 12.26 -0.88 16.51
CA PRO A 369 13.59 -1.17 15.97
C PRO A 369 13.52 -1.82 14.57
N SER A 370 14.14 -1.20 13.57
CA SER A 370 14.07 -1.68 12.19
C SER A 370 14.91 -2.91 11.87
N GLY A 371 15.84 -3.28 12.76
CA GLY A 371 16.68 -4.47 12.66
C GLY A 371 16.11 -5.73 13.34
N ALA A 372 14.99 -5.59 14.07
CA ALA A 372 14.22 -6.66 14.72
C ALA A 372 12.88 -6.07 15.21
N PRO A 373 11.94 -5.74 14.31
CA PRO A 373 10.63 -5.22 14.69
C PRO A 373 9.74 -6.30 15.32
N PRO A 374 8.77 -5.94 16.19
CA PRO A 374 7.72 -6.86 16.60
C PRO A 374 6.75 -7.12 15.43
N ASN A 375 6.10 -8.27 15.41
CA ASN A 375 5.13 -8.65 14.37
C ASN A 375 3.89 -7.75 14.33
N GLN A 376 3.55 -7.07 15.43
CA GLN A 376 2.50 -6.05 15.48
C GLN A 376 2.99 -4.75 16.11
N GLY A 377 2.49 -3.61 15.64
CA GLY A 377 2.88 -2.31 16.17
C GLY A 377 2.35 -1.13 15.38
N PHE A 378 2.92 0.05 15.64
CA PHE A 378 2.60 1.29 14.95
C PHE A 378 3.83 1.87 14.26
N LEU A 379 3.62 2.52 13.12
CA LEU A 379 4.64 3.26 12.38
C LEU A 379 4.17 4.68 12.09
N HIS A 380 4.94 5.64 12.57
CA HIS A 380 4.84 7.06 12.26
C HIS A 380 5.52 7.35 10.92
N LEU A 381 4.72 7.81 9.96
CA LEU A 381 5.08 8.06 8.57
C LEU A 381 5.17 9.56 8.24
N GLY A 382 4.99 10.46 9.22
CA GLY A 382 5.22 11.89 9.05
C GLY A 382 4.13 12.63 8.27
N SER A 383 4.53 13.80 7.76
CA SER A 383 3.70 14.65 6.89
C SER A 383 3.78 14.18 5.44
N VAL A 384 2.67 13.68 4.91
CA VAL A 384 2.56 13.15 3.54
C VAL A 384 1.86 14.19 2.68
N VAL A 385 2.52 14.68 1.62
CA VAL A 385 1.99 15.76 0.78
C VAL A 385 1.05 15.24 -0.34
N PRO A 386 0.14 16.06 -0.91
CA PRO A 386 -0.67 15.66 -2.06
C PRO A 386 0.15 15.01 -3.19
N GLY A 387 -0.20 13.78 -3.53
CA GLY A 387 0.43 12.97 -4.58
C GLY A 387 1.49 11.98 -4.06
N GLU A 388 1.99 12.15 -2.84
CA GLU A 388 3.05 11.33 -2.24
C GLU A 388 2.56 9.92 -1.87
N SER A 389 3.34 8.92 -2.28
CA SER A 389 3.21 7.52 -1.88
C SER A 389 4.31 7.18 -0.90
N ILE A 390 3.96 6.82 0.33
CA ILE A 390 4.88 6.23 1.30
C ILE A 390 4.74 4.71 1.24
N ARG A 391 5.87 4.00 1.24
CA ARG A 391 5.94 2.54 1.29
C ARG A 391 6.72 2.11 2.52
N VAL A 392 6.11 1.24 3.31
CA VAL A 392 6.84 0.38 4.25
C VAL A 392 7.07 -0.96 3.55
N ARG A 393 8.31 -1.46 3.54
CA ARG A 393 8.60 -2.87 3.22
C ARG A 393 9.09 -3.56 4.48
N PHE A 394 8.42 -4.61 4.90
CA PHE A 394 8.91 -5.59 5.87
C PHE A 394 9.63 -6.71 5.13
N THR A 395 10.79 -7.11 5.60
CA THR A 395 11.35 -8.42 5.28
C THR A 395 10.88 -9.39 6.35
N VAL A 396 10.27 -10.51 5.97
CA VAL A 396 9.73 -11.51 6.91
C VAL A 396 10.26 -12.90 6.58
N ASP A 397 10.32 -13.76 7.59
CA ASP A 397 10.66 -15.18 7.48
C ASP A 397 9.41 -16.03 7.77
N ALA A 398 9.09 -16.96 6.87
CA ALA A 398 8.06 -17.98 7.08
C ALA A 398 8.52 -19.01 8.13
N GLN A 399 7.81 -19.10 9.26
CA GLN A 399 8.18 -19.94 10.40
C GLN A 399 7.46 -21.29 10.43
N LEU A 400 6.16 -21.31 10.11
CA LEU A 400 5.30 -22.48 10.25
C LEU A 400 4.29 -22.58 9.11
N TYR A 401 3.87 -23.81 8.82
CA TYR A 401 2.84 -24.12 7.83
C TYR A 401 1.48 -23.50 8.19
N SER A 402 0.75 -23.00 7.18
CA SER A 402 -0.58 -22.39 7.33
C SER A 402 -1.69 -23.32 6.84
N PHE A 403 -2.79 -23.38 7.59
CA PHE A 403 -3.99 -24.12 7.16
C PHE A 403 -4.84 -23.25 6.21
N GLY A 404 -5.42 -23.89 5.18
CA GLY A 404 -5.88 -23.24 3.93
C GLY A 404 -6.78 -21.99 4.04
N ALA A 405 -6.25 -20.89 3.51
CA ALA A 405 -6.89 -19.76 2.81
C ALA A 405 -8.07 -18.96 3.43
N SER A 406 -8.92 -19.52 4.29
CA SER A 406 -10.30 -19.03 4.45
C SER A 406 -10.49 -17.81 5.37
N ASP A 407 -9.69 -17.65 6.43
CA ASP A 407 -9.83 -16.57 7.42
C ASP A 407 -8.48 -15.99 7.92
N HIS A 408 -7.34 -16.34 7.29
CA HIS A 408 -5.98 -15.90 7.69
C HIS A 408 -5.42 -14.80 6.77
N PRO A 409 -5.16 -13.58 7.30
CA PRO A 409 -4.53 -12.48 6.56
C PRO A 409 -3.18 -12.06 7.18
N ASP A 410 -2.11 -12.52 6.55
CA ASP A 410 -0.76 -12.63 7.12
C ASP A 410 0.03 -11.33 7.15
N LEU A 411 -0.41 -10.33 6.38
CA LEU A 411 -0.04 -8.93 6.56
C LEU A 411 -1.32 -8.08 6.56
N ARG A 412 -1.61 -7.47 7.71
CA ARG A 412 -2.72 -6.52 7.93
C ARG A 412 -2.17 -5.11 8.17
N ALA A 413 -2.81 -4.10 7.60
CA ALA A 413 -2.43 -2.69 7.79
C ALA A 413 -3.65 -1.76 7.87
N TRP A 414 -3.68 -0.88 8.87
CA TRP A 414 -4.75 0.10 9.05
C TRP A 414 -4.21 1.49 9.36
N VAL A 415 -4.99 2.53 9.04
CA VAL A 415 -4.69 3.88 9.53
C VAL A 415 -5.07 3.98 11.00
N LYS A 416 -4.09 4.16 11.88
CA LYS A 416 -4.32 4.46 13.29
C LYS A 416 -4.74 5.92 13.48
N HIS A 417 -3.96 6.86 12.95
CA HIS A 417 -4.17 8.29 13.17
C HIS A 417 -3.84 9.09 11.92
N ILE A 418 -4.74 10.02 11.55
CA ILE A 418 -4.40 11.22 10.78
C ILE A 418 -5.25 12.37 11.32
N ALA A 419 -4.60 13.37 11.92
CA ALA A 419 -5.21 14.55 12.53
C ALA A 419 -6.35 15.14 11.67
N ASP A 420 -7.47 15.48 12.31
CA ASP A 420 -8.71 16.00 11.71
C ASP A 420 -9.41 15.15 10.62
N TYR A 421 -8.83 14.02 10.16
CA TYR A 421 -9.42 13.19 9.11
C TYR A 421 -9.91 11.81 9.59
N TYR A 422 -9.09 11.09 10.38
CA TYR A 422 -9.35 9.75 10.90
C TYR A 422 -9.15 9.74 12.42
N GLY A 423 -10.02 9.03 13.14
CA GLY A 423 -9.89 8.85 14.60
C GLY A 423 -8.97 7.68 14.94
N GLU A 424 -8.53 7.66 16.20
CA GLU A 424 -7.60 6.66 16.74
C GLU A 424 -8.16 5.24 16.56
N GLN A 425 -7.37 4.35 15.98
CA GLN A 425 -7.61 2.91 15.93
C GLN A 425 -6.38 2.18 16.47
N ASP A 426 -6.51 1.55 17.62
CA ASP A 426 -5.43 0.80 18.26
C ASP A 426 -5.38 -0.66 17.78
N ALA A 427 -6.45 -1.18 17.18
CA ALA A 427 -6.53 -2.54 16.65
C ALA A 427 -7.20 -2.65 15.26
N TRP A 428 -6.88 -3.72 14.53
CA TRP A 428 -7.45 -4.07 13.22
C TRP A 428 -8.98 -4.19 13.22
N ASP A 429 -9.60 -4.57 14.33
CA ASP A 429 -11.05 -4.79 14.45
C ASP A 429 -11.82 -3.66 15.16
N ASP A 430 -11.16 -2.54 15.47
CA ASP A 430 -11.82 -1.41 16.12
C ASP A 430 -12.98 -0.84 15.28
N PRO A 431 -14.01 -0.24 15.91
CA PRO A 431 -14.97 0.60 15.19
C PRO A 431 -14.25 1.75 14.49
N VAL A 432 -14.53 1.99 13.20
CA VAL A 432 -13.84 3.06 12.46
C VAL A 432 -14.36 4.42 12.90
N GLU A 433 -13.59 5.10 13.75
CA GLU A 433 -13.78 6.51 14.04
C GLU A 433 -13.29 7.37 12.86
N SER A 434 -14.15 8.25 12.36
CA SER A 434 -13.83 9.13 11.23
C SER A 434 -14.17 10.57 11.54
N ASN A 435 -13.20 11.47 11.33
CA ASN A 435 -13.32 12.89 11.64
C ASN A 435 -13.76 13.72 10.41
N GLY A 436 -13.53 13.21 9.20
CA GLY A 436 -14.11 13.82 7.99
C GLY A 436 -13.98 13.04 6.67
N ALA A 437 -13.31 11.88 6.64
CA ALA A 437 -12.75 11.35 5.38
C ALA A 437 -13.37 10.05 4.81
N GLY A 438 -13.79 9.08 5.63
CA GLY A 438 -14.31 7.80 5.11
C GLY A 438 -14.53 6.74 6.17
N THR A 439 -15.15 5.61 5.79
CA THR A 439 -15.69 4.62 6.74
C THR A 439 -14.83 3.38 6.99
N LEU A 440 -13.73 3.18 6.24
CA LEU A 440 -12.72 2.14 6.46
C LEU A 440 -11.43 2.51 5.71
N LEU A 441 -10.28 2.50 6.38
CA LEU A 441 -8.95 2.47 5.75
C LEU A 441 -8.14 1.33 6.33
N ARG A 442 -8.36 0.14 5.78
CA ARG A 442 -7.74 -1.13 6.14
C ARG A 442 -7.42 -1.90 4.87
N ALA A 443 -6.27 -2.54 4.81
CA ALA A 443 -5.85 -3.43 3.74
C ALA A 443 -5.18 -4.66 4.33
N TYR A 444 -5.35 -5.81 3.70
CA TYR A 444 -4.64 -7.04 4.05
C TYR A 444 -4.19 -7.78 2.79
N SER A 445 -3.14 -8.58 2.92
CA SER A 445 -2.69 -9.53 1.89
C SER A 445 -2.40 -10.88 2.55
N GLN A 446 -2.95 -11.93 1.97
CA GLN A 446 -2.80 -13.30 2.44
C GLN A 446 -1.54 -13.94 1.85
N LEU A 447 -1.01 -14.92 2.57
CA LEU A 447 0.14 -15.75 2.27
C LEU A 447 -0.29 -17.21 2.53
N ASP A 448 0.21 -18.14 1.72
CA ASP A 448 0.14 -19.56 2.00
C ASP A 448 1.57 -20.09 2.18
N ILE A 449 1.80 -20.84 3.26
CA ILE A 449 3.12 -21.33 3.68
C ILE A 449 3.05 -22.85 3.73
N PHE A 450 3.75 -23.50 2.82
CA PHE A 450 3.80 -24.96 2.77
C PHE A 450 4.87 -25.54 3.69
N ALA A 451 4.54 -26.67 4.31
CA ALA A 451 5.52 -27.60 4.83
C ALA A 451 6.18 -28.37 3.66
N PRO A 452 7.45 -28.80 3.79
CA PRO A 452 8.11 -29.71 2.85
C PRO A 452 7.72 -31.19 3.04
N ASP A 453 6.97 -31.50 4.08
CA ASP A 453 6.83 -32.82 4.72
C ASP A 453 5.45 -33.08 5.38
N GLU A 454 4.56 -32.09 5.41
CA GLU A 454 3.18 -32.17 5.93
C GLU A 454 2.18 -31.62 4.91
N TRP A 455 1.03 -32.28 4.78
CA TRP A 455 -0.09 -31.91 3.91
C TRP A 455 -1.41 -32.22 4.63
N GLN A 456 -2.31 -31.24 4.69
CA GLN A 456 -3.53 -31.32 5.52
C GLN A 456 -4.81 -31.04 4.73
N PHE A 457 -4.72 -30.65 3.44
CA PHE A 457 -5.82 -30.63 2.46
C PHE A 457 -7.10 -29.87 2.90
N ASN A 458 -6.95 -28.93 3.84
CA ASN A 458 -8.04 -28.18 4.48
C ASN A 458 -8.44 -26.96 3.62
N GLY A 459 -9.10 -27.24 2.49
CA GLY A 459 -9.36 -26.25 1.45
C GLY A 459 -10.81 -25.82 1.28
N GLY A 460 -11.02 -24.50 1.18
CA GLY A 460 -12.30 -23.90 0.79
C GLY A 460 -12.54 -23.88 -0.73
N ASP A 461 -11.49 -24.07 -1.52
CA ASP A 461 -11.53 -24.21 -2.98
C ASP A 461 -11.38 -25.68 -3.40
N TYR A 462 -11.90 -26.05 -4.57
CA TYR A 462 -11.77 -27.40 -5.14
C TYR A 462 -10.39 -27.64 -5.74
N ASP A 463 -9.72 -26.60 -6.24
CA ASP A 463 -8.40 -26.70 -6.87
C ASP A 463 -7.25 -26.72 -5.83
N ASP A 464 -7.57 -26.75 -4.53
CA ASP A 464 -6.70 -26.60 -3.35
C ASP A 464 -5.87 -27.86 -3.01
N VAL A 465 -5.22 -28.46 -3.99
CA VAL A 465 -4.55 -29.76 -3.82
C VAL A 465 -3.15 -29.67 -3.18
N GLU A 466 -2.84 -28.57 -2.47
CA GLU A 466 -1.55 -28.29 -1.80
C GLU A 466 -0.30 -28.62 -2.66
N GLY A 467 -0.38 -28.41 -3.99
CA GLY A 467 0.70 -28.70 -4.94
C GLY A 467 0.80 -30.15 -5.44
N TRP A 468 -0.04 -31.08 -4.96
CA TRP A 468 -0.08 -32.46 -5.44
C TRP A 468 -0.59 -32.54 -6.89
N SER A 469 -0.07 -33.48 -7.66
CA SER A 469 -0.34 -33.56 -9.10
C SER A 469 -0.60 -34.98 -9.62
N ILE A 470 -1.33 -35.08 -10.74
CA ILE A 470 -1.62 -36.35 -11.41
C ILE A 470 -0.37 -36.85 -12.15
N GLY A 471 0.17 -37.99 -11.72
CA GLY A 471 1.25 -38.68 -12.44
C GLY A 471 0.72 -39.57 -13.58
N ALA A 472 -0.10 -40.56 -13.23
CA ALA A 472 -0.69 -41.51 -14.16
C ALA A 472 -1.99 -42.08 -13.59
N GLY A 473 -2.89 -42.58 -14.46
CA GLY A 473 -4.03 -43.41 -14.02
C GLY A 473 -5.14 -42.71 -13.21
N VAL A 474 -4.95 -41.48 -12.75
CA VAL A 474 -5.96 -40.65 -12.10
C VAL A 474 -6.73 -39.82 -13.15
N SER A 475 -8.03 -39.63 -12.91
CA SER A 475 -8.97 -38.96 -13.84
C SER A 475 -9.60 -37.66 -13.33
N ASP A 476 -9.30 -37.31 -12.07
CA ASP A 476 -9.83 -36.19 -11.28
C ASP A 476 -8.96 -36.16 -10.01
N LEU A 477 -8.51 -34.97 -9.62
CA LEU A 477 -7.77 -34.70 -8.40
C LEU A 477 -8.19 -33.30 -7.94
N ALA A 478 -8.79 -33.20 -6.76
CA ALA A 478 -9.40 -31.99 -6.22
C ALA A 478 -9.63 -32.14 -4.71
N ILE A 479 -9.85 -31.04 -3.99
CA ILE A 479 -10.34 -31.08 -2.61
C ILE A 479 -11.84 -31.35 -2.57
N ASN A 480 -12.24 -32.21 -1.65
CA ASN A 480 -13.62 -32.40 -1.25
C ASN A 480 -13.97 -31.45 -0.10
N THR A 481 -14.36 -30.21 -0.44
CA THR A 481 -14.67 -29.06 0.45
C THR A 481 -15.90 -29.26 1.39
N VAL A 482 -16.12 -30.50 1.83
CA VAL A 482 -17.21 -30.98 2.69
C VAL A 482 -16.69 -32.01 3.71
N ASP A 483 -15.64 -32.76 3.36
CA ASP A 483 -14.90 -33.64 4.26
C ASP A 483 -13.44 -33.17 4.46
N ASP A 484 -13.06 -32.02 3.90
CA ASP A 484 -11.75 -31.35 3.96
C ASP A 484 -10.58 -32.32 3.71
N ALA A 485 -10.53 -32.84 2.47
CA ALA A 485 -9.63 -33.93 2.07
C ALA A 485 -9.36 -33.95 0.55
N LEU A 486 -8.14 -34.36 0.16
CA LEU A 486 -7.73 -34.62 -1.22
C LEU A 486 -8.42 -35.86 -1.79
N ALA A 487 -9.31 -35.67 -2.77
CA ALA A 487 -10.07 -36.74 -3.40
C ALA A 487 -9.41 -37.22 -4.71
N ILE A 488 -8.92 -38.47 -4.72
CA ILE A 488 -8.21 -39.08 -5.85
C ILE A 488 -9.14 -40.03 -6.62
N LYS A 489 -9.33 -39.80 -7.93
CA LYS A 489 -10.25 -40.62 -8.76
C LYS A 489 -9.52 -41.57 -9.71
N ALA A 490 -9.22 -42.77 -9.20
CA ALA A 490 -8.63 -43.85 -9.97
C ALA A 490 -9.40 -44.19 -11.27
N SER A 491 -8.65 -44.43 -12.36
CA SER A 491 -9.15 -44.79 -13.68
C SER A 491 -8.35 -45.89 -14.41
N SER A 492 -7.35 -46.46 -13.75
CA SER A 492 -6.49 -47.57 -14.20
C SER A 492 -6.22 -48.55 -13.05
N ASP A 493 -5.46 -49.61 -13.34
CA ASP A 493 -4.91 -50.56 -12.35
C ASP A 493 -3.72 -49.98 -11.54
N ASP A 494 -3.31 -48.74 -11.85
CA ASP A 494 -2.09 -48.05 -11.37
C ASP A 494 -2.34 -46.52 -11.38
N PRO A 495 -3.03 -45.96 -10.36
CA PRO A 495 -3.43 -44.56 -10.25
C PRO A 495 -2.55 -43.79 -9.25
N GLN A 496 -1.65 -42.99 -9.81
CA GLN A 496 -0.52 -42.34 -9.14
C GLN A 496 -0.76 -40.83 -8.98
N VAL A 497 -0.62 -40.32 -7.75
CA VAL A 497 -0.42 -38.89 -7.49
C VAL A 497 0.99 -38.62 -6.99
N LEU A 498 1.53 -37.44 -7.30
CA LEU A 498 2.88 -37.01 -7.01
C LEU A 498 2.84 -35.83 -6.03
N SER A 499 3.73 -35.84 -5.03
CA SER A 499 3.86 -34.72 -4.07
C SER A 499 4.47 -33.47 -4.73
N PRO A 500 4.42 -32.30 -4.07
CA PRO A 500 4.81 -31.04 -4.68
C PRO A 500 6.31 -30.94 -5.00
N PRO A 501 6.74 -30.08 -5.94
CA PRO A 501 8.15 -29.90 -6.29
C PRO A 501 9.07 -29.40 -5.16
N TRP A 502 8.51 -28.94 -4.05
CA TRP A 502 9.23 -28.48 -2.85
C TRP A 502 9.28 -29.52 -1.72
N THR A 503 8.82 -30.75 -1.98
CA THR A 503 8.98 -31.88 -1.04
C THR A 503 10.45 -31.99 -0.63
N HIS A 504 10.75 -31.99 0.67
CA HIS A 504 12.12 -32.05 1.18
C HIS A 504 12.14 -32.65 2.59
N ILE A 505 12.15 -33.97 2.65
CA ILE A 505 12.10 -34.76 3.89
C ILE A 505 13.50 -35.30 4.20
N ASP A 506 14.02 -35.10 5.42
CA ASP A 506 15.25 -35.75 5.86
C ASP A 506 14.93 -37.11 6.49
N ALA A 507 15.21 -38.19 5.76
CA ALA A 507 14.93 -39.55 6.21
C ALA A 507 15.71 -39.97 7.48
N ALA A 508 16.72 -39.22 7.90
CA ALA A 508 17.47 -39.48 9.14
C ALA A 508 16.74 -39.01 10.39
N THR A 509 15.98 -37.91 10.30
CA THR A 509 15.16 -37.38 11.41
C THR A 509 13.71 -37.86 11.30
N GLN A 510 13.16 -37.87 10.08
CA GLN A 510 11.77 -38.20 9.78
C GLN A 510 11.67 -39.65 9.32
N SER A 511 11.20 -40.51 10.21
CA SER A 511 11.25 -41.98 10.06
C SER A 511 9.87 -42.65 10.06
N LYS A 512 8.80 -41.88 10.26
CA LYS A 512 7.42 -42.37 10.38
C LYS A 512 6.48 -41.55 9.51
N LEU A 513 5.82 -42.20 8.58
CA LEU A 513 4.66 -41.63 7.90
C LEU A 513 3.42 -41.85 8.76
N VAL A 514 2.64 -40.80 8.99
CA VAL A 514 1.24 -40.94 9.39
C VAL A 514 0.36 -40.46 8.24
N ILE A 515 -0.68 -41.23 7.93
CA ILE A 515 -1.66 -40.89 6.90
C ILE A 515 -3.07 -41.16 7.43
N ARG A 516 -3.97 -40.18 7.26
CA ARG A 516 -5.41 -40.36 7.51
C ARG A 516 -6.14 -40.38 6.16
N HIS A 517 -6.80 -41.50 5.85
CA HIS A 517 -7.30 -41.78 4.50
C HIS A 517 -8.60 -42.59 4.48
N ARG A 518 -9.31 -42.57 3.34
CA ARG A 518 -10.63 -43.21 3.16
C ARG A 518 -10.73 -43.86 1.78
N GLN A 519 -10.67 -45.19 1.72
CA GLN A 519 -10.96 -45.94 0.49
C GLN A 519 -12.49 -46.15 0.34
N HIS A 520 -13.04 -45.77 -0.82
CA HIS A 520 -14.43 -46.07 -1.16
C HIS A 520 -14.59 -47.47 -1.76
N GLY A 521 -15.39 -48.32 -1.12
CA GLY A 521 -16.09 -49.45 -1.74
C GLY A 521 -15.71 -50.85 -1.25
N GLY A 522 -14.42 -51.16 -1.15
CA GLY A 522 -13.92 -52.45 -0.67
C GLY A 522 -12.40 -52.44 -0.51
N PRO A 523 -11.83 -53.40 0.24
CA PRO A 523 -10.44 -53.33 0.66
C PRO A 523 -9.45 -53.41 -0.51
N ARG A 524 -8.32 -52.71 -0.37
CA ARG A 524 -7.23 -52.64 -1.35
C ARG A 524 -5.89 -52.45 -0.68
N THR A 525 -4.84 -52.91 -1.35
CA THR A 525 -3.48 -52.51 -1.06
C THR A 525 -3.19 -51.17 -1.74
N VAL A 526 -2.59 -50.25 -0.99
CA VAL A 526 -2.09 -48.93 -1.39
C VAL A 526 -0.57 -48.98 -1.28
N GLN A 527 0.15 -48.20 -2.09
CA GLN A 527 1.61 -48.13 -2.01
C GLN A 527 2.11 -46.69 -2.01
N LEU A 528 3.02 -46.38 -1.10
CA LEU A 528 3.82 -45.16 -1.13
C LEU A 528 5.19 -45.49 -1.74
N PHE A 529 5.68 -44.65 -2.64
CA PHE A 529 7.05 -44.66 -3.14
C PHE A 529 7.77 -43.35 -2.81
N TRP A 530 9.10 -43.39 -2.72
CA TRP A 530 9.95 -42.20 -2.57
C TRP A 530 11.13 -42.17 -3.55
N ALA A 531 11.67 -40.98 -3.78
CA ALA A 531 12.84 -40.72 -4.61
C ALA A 531 13.67 -39.53 -4.06
N GLN A 532 14.99 -39.58 -4.26
CA GLN A 532 15.90 -38.44 -4.06
C GLN A 532 16.03 -37.64 -5.38
N ASP A 533 16.78 -36.52 -5.37
CA ASP A 533 16.91 -35.66 -6.56
C ASP A 533 17.46 -36.42 -7.79
N GLY A 534 16.83 -36.19 -8.94
CA GLY A 534 17.15 -36.82 -10.22
C GLY A 534 16.87 -38.32 -10.32
N GLU A 535 16.32 -38.95 -9.28
CA GLU A 535 16.07 -40.39 -9.26
C GLU A 535 14.71 -40.79 -9.86
N ALA A 536 14.58 -42.09 -10.17
CA ALA A 536 13.30 -42.72 -10.47
C ALA A 536 12.76 -43.48 -9.24
N PHE A 537 11.45 -43.54 -9.11
CA PHE A 537 10.76 -44.43 -8.17
C PHE A 537 11.12 -45.90 -8.44
N SER A 538 11.25 -46.69 -7.37
CA SER A 538 11.67 -48.10 -7.39
C SER A 538 10.85 -48.88 -6.38
N GLU A 539 10.52 -50.14 -6.66
CA GLU A 539 9.91 -51.05 -5.68
C GLU A 539 10.75 -51.19 -4.40
N SER A 540 12.08 -51.01 -4.49
CA SER A 540 12.96 -50.99 -3.31
C SER A 540 12.70 -49.79 -2.39
N ARG A 541 12.31 -48.65 -2.95
CA ARG A 541 11.94 -47.42 -2.24
C ARG A 541 10.43 -47.28 -2.17
N SER A 542 9.80 -48.23 -1.49
CA SER A 542 8.36 -48.24 -1.31
C SER A 542 7.92 -48.93 -0.01
N ILE A 543 6.68 -48.69 0.39
CA ILE A 543 5.97 -49.43 1.43
C ILE A 543 4.50 -49.64 1.02
N GLN A 544 3.97 -50.83 1.31
CA GLN A 544 2.59 -51.21 0.99
C GLN A 544 1.76 -51.36 2.27
N PHE A 545 0.50 -50.92 2.21
CA PHE A 545 -0.45 -51.03 3.31
C PHE A 545 -1.86 -51.34 2.79
N ASP A 546 -2.65 -52.09 3.56
CA ASP A 546 -4.04 -52.42 3.20
C ASP A 546 -5.01 -51.39 3.81
N SER A 547 -5.89 -50.82 2.99
CA SER A 547 -7.04 -50.04 3.44
C SER A 547 -8.30 -50.91 3.50
N ILE A 548 -9.11 -50.74 4.54
CA ILE A 548 -10.29 -51.59 4.79
C ILE A 548 -11.44 -51.35 3.79
N GLY A 549 -11.55 -50.14 3.23
CA GLY A 549 -12.51 -49.81 2.16
C GLY A 549 -13.96 -49.64 2.60
N ASP A 550 -14.22 -49.44 3.90
CA ASP A 550 -15.56 -49.40 4.50
C ASP A 550 -16.22 -48.00 4.52
N THR A 551 -15.63 -47.02 3.82
CA THR A 551 -16.01 -45.59 3.76
C THR A 551 -15.82 -44.79 5.05
N ASN A 552 -15.16 -45.32 6.09
CA ASN A 552 -14.66 -44.52 7.20
C ASN A 552 -13.24 -43.96 6.90
N TYR A 553 -12.80 -42.97 7.67
CA TYR A 553 -11.39 -42.58 7.72
C TYR A 553 -10.61 -43.52 8.63
N GLU A 554 -9.49 -44.02 8.13
CA GLU A 554 -8.51 -44.86 8.81
C GLU A 554 -7.23 -44.03 9.00
N ARG A 555 -6.65 -44.01 10.21
CA ARG A 555 -5.35 -43.38 10.48
C ARG A 555 -4.31 -44.49 10.63
N LEU A 556 -3.36 -44.54 9.71
CA LEU A 556 -2.25 -45.48 9.74
C LEU A 556 -0.96 -44.78 10.14
N GLU A 557 -0.10 -45.53 10.82
CA GLU A 557 1.26 -45.13 11.14
C GLU A 557 2.21 -46.18 10.55
N LEU A 558 3.13 -45.74 9.70
CA LEU A 558 4.02 -46.58 8.91
C LEU A 558 5.47 -46.20 9.24
N ASP A 559 6.16 -47.10 9.94
CA ASP A 559 7.60 -46.98 10.21
C ASP A 559 8.38 -47.25 8.92
N LEU A 560 8.98 -46.20 8.37
CA LEU A 560 9.74 -46.22 7.13
C LEU A 560 11.18 -46.69 7.34
N SER A 561 11.71 -46.59 8.58
CA SER A 561 13.07 -47.02 8.93
C SER A 561 13.29 -48.54 8.76
N GLN A 562 12.19 -49.32 8.74
CA GLN A 562 12.22 -50.75 8.41
C GLN A 562 12.62 -51.03 6.96
N ASN A 563 12.54 -50.04 6.06
CA ASN A 563 13.06 -50.14 4.70
C ASN A 563 14.49 -49.56 4.66
N PRO A 564 15.54 -50.36 4.34
CA PRO A 564 16.92 -49.91 4.30
C PRO A 564 17.23 -48.88 3.20
N GLU A 565 16.28 -48.59 2.31
CA GLU A 565 16.38 -47.58 1.26
C GLU A 565 15.67 -46.26 1.65
N TRP A 566 15.10 -46.15 2.87
CA TRP A 566 14.67 -44.89 3.48
C TRP A 566 15.90 -44.17 4.06
N THR A 567 16.58 -43.38 3.22
CA THR A 567 17.84 -42.70 3.56
C THR A 567 17.98 -41.38 2.80
N GLY A 568 18.77 -40.45 3.35
CA GLY A 568 19.08 -39.16 2.73
C GLY A 568 17.89 -38.21 2.62
N VAL A 569 18.02 -37.19 1.77
CA VAL A 569 16.92 -36.24 1.50
C VAL A 569 16.00 -36.83 0.44
N VAL A 570 14.75 -37.08 0.82
CA VAL A 570 13.66 -37.46 -0.09
C VAL A 570 13.03 -36.20 -0.67
N THR A 571 13.04 -36.08 -1.99
CA THR A 571 12.58 -34.88 -2.72
C THR A 571 11.31 -35.12 -3.53
N SER A 572 10.73 -36.31 -3.48
CA SER A 572 9.43 -36.61 -4.08
C SER A 572 8.83 -37.88 -3.49
N LEU A 573 7.54 -37.83 -3.18
CA LEU A 573 6.69 -38.97 -2.86
C LEU A 573 5.74 -39.26 -4.04
N ARG A 574 5.38 -40.53 -4.21
CA ARG A 574 4.27 -40.95 -5.07
C ARG A 574 3.32 -41.82 -4.27
N LEU A 575 2.04 -41.49 -4.28
CA LEU A 575 0.99 -42.27 -3.62
C LEU A 575 0.14 -42.97 -4.68
N ASP A 576 0.23 -44.30 -4.69
CA ASP A 576 -0.53 -45.17 -5.58
C ASP A 576 -1.77 -45.66 -4.83
N SER A 577 -2.88 -44.95 -5.02
CA SER A 577 -4.19 -45.19 -4.38
C SER A 577 -4.84 -46.56 -4.69
N TRP A 578 -4.17 -47.35 -5.53
CA TRP A 578 -4.48 -48.75 -5.83
C TRP A 578 -3.19 -49.40 -6.33
N ASN A 579 -2.69 -50.45 -5.66
CA ASN A 579 -1.82 -51.44 -6.31
C ASN A 579 -2.46 -52.83 -6.26
N GLY A 580 -2.60 -53.45 -7.42
CA GLY A 580 -2.92 -54.87 -7.56
C GLY A 580 -4.38 -55.18 -7.86
N GLY A 581 -4.60 -55.91 -8.96
CA GLY A 581 -5.93 -56.34 -9.40
C GLY A 581 -6.58 -55.39 -10.42
N PRO A 582 -7.53 -55.89 -11.23
CA PRO A 582 -8.04 -55.14 -12.39
C PRO A 582 -9.05 -54.06 -12.00
N PHE A 583 -8.89 -52.87 -12.56
CA PHE A 583 -9.84 -51.76 -12.45
C PHE A 583 -11.21 -52.16 -13.03
N THR A 584 -12.21 -52.24 -12.16
CA THR A 584 -13.53 -52.81 -12.52
C THR A 584 -14.46 -51.83 -13.24
N GLY A 585 -13.97 -50.65 -13.62
CA GLY A 585 -14.71 -49.64 -14.40
C GLY A 585 -15.70 -48.79 -13.60
N ALA A 586 -15.82 -49.02 -12.28
CA ALA A 586 -16.48 -48.10 -11.37
C ALA A 586 -15.45 -47.10 -10.82
N PRO A 587 -15.66 -45.77 -10.93
CA PRO A 587 -14.79 -44.80 -10.28
C PRO A 587 -14.90 -44.99 -8.77
N ALA A 588 -13.79 -45.38 -8.16
CA ALA A 588 -13.69 -45.61 -6.74
C ALA A 588 -12.68 -44.61 -6.18
N TRP A 589 -13.21 -43.58 -5.54
CA TRP A 589 -12.41 -42.55 -4.90
C TRP A 589 -11.54 -43.14 -3.79
N TYR A 590 -10.42 -42.48 -3.56
CA TYR A 590 -9.57 -42.66 -2.40
C TYR A 590 -9.26 -41.26 -1.90
N ASP A 591 -9.62 -40.96 -0.66
CA ASP A 591 -9.47 -39.62 -0.11
C ASP A 591 -8.33 -39.61 0.92
N VAL A 592 -7.50 -38.58 0.93
CA VAL A 592 -6.50 -38.32 1.98
C VAL A 592 -6.94 -37.06 2.73
N ASP A 593 -7.18 -37.22 4.02
CA ASP A 593 -7.55 -36.14 4.94
C ASP A 593 -6.29 -35.41 5.41
N TYR A 594 -5.23 -36.14 5.78
CA TYR A 594 -3.89 -35.56 5.93
C TYR A 594 -2.77 -36.60 5.74
N LEU A 595 -1.55 -36.11 5.51
CA LEU A 595 -0.30 -36.86 5.35
C LEU A 595 0.86 -36.10 6.02
N GLU A 596 1.46 -36.66 7.07
CA GLU A 596 2.54 -36.02 7.88
C GLU A 596 3.77 -36.96 7.99
N LEU A 597 4.99 -36.44 7.79
CA LEU A 597 6.26 -37.16 8.02
C LEU A 597 6.90 -36.72 9.33
N VAL A 598 6.70 -37.53 10.37
CA VAL A 598 7.16 -37.22 11.73
C VAL A 598 8.40 -38.01 12.12
N SER A 599 9.15 -37.48 13.09
CA SER A 599 10.14 -38.25 13.84
C SER A 599 9.46 -39.41 14.56
N VAL A 600 10.08 -40.59 14.59
CA VAL A 600 9.79 -41.55 15.66
C VAL A 600 10.34 -40.94 16.94
N GLU A 601 9.46 -40.64 17.91
CA GLU A 601 9.88 -40.41 19.29
C GLU A 601 10.73 -41.62 19.72
N THR A 602 12.01 -41.37 20.04
CA THR A 602 12.81 -42.36 20.77
C THR A 602 12.02 -42.75 22.00
N PRO A 603 11.70 -44.04 22.21
CA PRO A 603 10.84 -44.43 23.31
C PRO A 603 11.52 -44.00 24.60
N ILE A 604 10.85 -43.15 25.37
CA ILE A 604 11.34 -42.66 26.66
C ILE A 604 11.50 -43.89 27.57
N ILE A 605 12.74 -44.27 27.81
CA ILE A 605 13.15 -45.45 28.58
C ILE A 605 14.02 -45.02 29.77
N ASP A 606 14.29 -46.01 30.61
CA ASP A 606 15.10 -46.02 31.82
C ASP A 606 16.00 -47.25 31.60
N GLU A 607 17.10 -47.10 30.85
CA GLU A 607 17.89 -48.23 30.34
C GLU A 607 18.79 -48.86 31.42
N ASP A 608 19.29 -48.09 32.39
CA ASP A 608 20.02 -48.64 33.55
C ASP A 608 19.17 -48.98 34.79
N GLY A 609 18.03 -48.30 35.02
CA GLY A 609 17.06 -48.63 36.06
C GLY A 609 17.08 -47.75 37.33
N ASP A 610 17.63 -46.53 37.31
CA ASP A 610 17.60 -45.64 38.48
C ASP A 610 16.25 -44.92 38.71
N GLY A 611 15.46 -44.70 37.64
CA GLY A 611 14.13 -44.09 37.67
C GLY A 611 14.04 -42.63 37.19
N ALA A 612 15.11 -42.06 36.66
CA ALA A 612 15.03 -41.05 35.60
C ALA A 612 14.63 -41.70 34.26
N THR A 613 14.61 -40.91 33.19
CA THR A 613 14.34 -41.40 31.83
C THR A 613 15.10 -40.59 30.78
N SER A 614 15.35 -41.19 29.62
CA SER A 614 16.16 -40.69 28.49
C SER A 614 15.77 -39.31 27.89
N ASP A 615 14.79 -38.62 28.44
CA ASP A 615 14.35 -37.26 28.09
C ASP A 615 14.72 -36.20 29.15
N VAL A 616 15.15 -36.64 30.34
CA VAL A 616 15.64 -35.80 31.46
C VAL A 616 17.01 -36.26 31.98
N ASP A 617 17.43 -37.46 31.63
CA ASP A 617 18.71 -38.08 31.98
C ASP A 617 19.84 -37.59 31.07
N CYS A 618 21.03 -37.35 31.63
CA CYS A 618 22.20 -36.87 30.90
C CYS A 618 23.14 -37.99 30.38
N ASP A 619 23.00 -39.24 30.82
CA ASP A 619 23.54 -40.47 30.17
C ASP A 619 22.85 -41.76 30.70
N ASP A 620 21.66 -42.07 30.17
CA ASP A 620 20.72 -43.20 30.42
C ASP A 620 21.33 -44.64 30.39
N GLN A 621 22.65 -44.76 30.33
CA GLN A 621 23.42 -46.00 30.47
C GLN A 621 24.20 -46.09 31.80
N ASP A 622 24.14 -45.07 32.66
CA ASP A 622 24.98 -44.92 33.86
C ASP A 622 24.28 -44.18 35.01
N GLY A 623 23.36 -44.89 35.69
CA GLY A 623 22.50 -44.46 36.81
C GLY A 623 23.19 -44.06 38.13
N ALA A 624 24.31 -43.36 37.98
CA ALA A 624 24.83 -42.37 38.90
C ALA A 624 24.66 -40.92 38.35
N ARG A 625 24.16 -40.74 37.11
CA ARG A 625 24.06 -39.44 36.41
C ARG A 625 22.62 -39.14 35.97
N TYR A 626 21.84 -38.55 36.87
CA TYR A 626 20.39 -38.33 36.72
C TYR A 626 19.90 -37.10 37.49
N PRO A 627 18.75 -36.51 37.11
CA PRO A 627 18.08 -35.43 37.84
C PRO A 627 18.00 -35.64 39.36
N SER A 628 18.71 -34.81 40.13
CA SER A 628 18.84 -34.91 41.61
C SER A 628 19.70 -36.07 42.14
N ALA A 629 20.78 -36.44 41.45
CA ALA A 629 21.87 -37.26 41.98
C ALA A 629 22.67 -36.53 43.10
N GLU A 630 23.85 -37.04 43.45
CA GLU A 630 24.81 -36.38 44.38
C GLU A 630 26.13 -36.16 43.64
N GLU A 631 26.40 -34.91 43.24
CA GLU A 631 27.60 -34.49 42.50
C GLU A 631 28.91 -35.09 43.04
N VAL A 632 29.76 -35.60 42.15
CA VAL A 632 31.06 -36.18 42.47
C VAL A 632 32.16 -35.47 41.68
N CYS A 633 33.16 -34.95 42.40
CA CYS A 633 34.36 -34.28 41.85
C CYS A 633 35.20 -35.13 40.88
N ASP A 634 34.70 -35.42 39.68
CA ASP A 634 35.40 -36.08 38.58
C ASP A 634 35.29 -35.35 37.23
N GLY A 635 34.56 -34.22 37.19
CA GLY A 635 34.45 -33.35 36.02
C GLY A 635 33.35 -33.76 35.03
N ILE A 636 32.33 -34.46 35.51
CA ILE A 636 31.12 -34.83 34.77
C ILE A 636 29.91 -34.33 35.57
N ASP A 637 28.97 -33.66 34.91
CA ASP A 637 27.63 -33.35 35.44
C ASP A 637 26.94 -34.68 35.86
N ASN A 638 26.59 -34.83 37.14
CA ASN A 638 25.88 -36.01 37.66
C ASN A 638 24.42 -35.72 37.99
N ASP A 639 24.09 -34.51 38.44
CA ASP A 639 22.74 -34.10 38.84
C ASP A 639 21.88 -33.58 37.66
N CYS A 640 22.50 -33.38 36.49
CA CYS A 640 21.94 -32.96 35.21
C CYS A 640 21.35 -31.52 35.20
N ASP A 641 21.92 -30.56 35.94
CA ASP A 641 21.48 -29.15 35.95
C ASP A 641 22.21 -28.20 34.96
N GLU A 642 23.08 -28.74 34.10
CA GLU A 642 24.00 -28.03 33.18
C GLU A 642 25.24 -27.38 33.86
N VAL A 643 25.44 -27.59 35.17
CA VAL A 643 26.67 -27.26 35.88
C VAL A 643 27.48 -28.54 36.16
N VAL A 644 28.72 -28.41 36.64
CA VAL A 644 29.63 -29.52 36.91
C VAL A 644 30.34 -29.24 38.24
N ASP A 645 30.35 -30.23 39.13
CA ASP A 645 31.06 -30.22 40.41
C ASP A 645 30.61 -29.09 41.40
N GLU A 646 29.44 -28.45 41.27
CA GLU A 646 29.10 -27.19 41.98
C GLU A 646 28.63 -27.31 43.43
N ASP A 647 27.81 -28.32 43.78
CA ASP A 647 27.36 -28.53 45.17
C ASP A 647 28.44 -29.24 46.02
N ASN A 648 29.57 -29.66 45.41
CA ASN A 648 30.67 -30.37 46.08
C ASN A 648 32.00 -29.60 46.09
N VAL A 649 32.71 -29.59 47.23
CA VAL A 649 33.89 -28.72 47.41
C VAL A 649 35.17 -29.40 46.92
N CYS A 650 35.34 -29.42 45.60
CA CYS A 650 36.48 -30.04 44.93
C CYS A 650 37.80 -29.34 45.30
N SER A 651 38.52 -29.97 46.24
CA SER A 651 39.79 -29.48 46.74
C SER A 651 40.91 -29.92 45.80
N PRO A 652 41.70 -29.01 45.21
CA PRO A 652 42.78 -29.39 44.30
C PRO A 652 43.85 -30.22 45.04
N PRO A 653 44.45 -31.23 44.40
CA PRO A 653 45.56 -31.97 44.98
C PRO A 653 46.79 -31.08 45.19
N ASP A 654 47.53 -31.29 46.28
CA ASP A 654 48.70 -30.49 46.66
C ASP A 654 49.78 -30.44 45.55
N GLU A 655 50.40 -29.27 45.37
CA GLU A 655 51.52 -29.07 44.43
C GLU A 655 52.77 -29.87 44.82
N GLU A 656 53.15 -30.90 44.06
CA GLU A 656 54.57 -31.31 43.98
C GLU A 656 54.95 -31.91 42.61
N VAL A 657 56.14 -31.51 42.12
CA VAL A 657 56.87 -32.03 40.94
C VAL A 657 56.29 -31.72 39.55
N ALA A 658 56.65 -30.54 39.03
CA ALA A 658 56.74 -30.28 37.59
C ALA A 658 58.16 -29.82 37.21
N GLU A 659 59.07 -30.75 36.87
CA GLU A 659 60.39 -30.41 36.32
C GLU A 659 61.06 -31.58 35.55
N GLU A 660 60.77 -31.75 34.26
CA GLU A 660 61.81 -32.04 33.25
C GLU A 660 61.33 -31.79 31.80
N LEU A 661 62.19 -31.14 31.00
CA LEU A 661 62.21 -31.11 29.52
C LEU A 661 61.05 -30.43 28.76
N SER A 662 61.14 -29.10 28.62
CA SER A 662 60.67 -28.38 27.42
C SER A 662 61.82 -28.16 26.41
N GLU A 663 61.48 -27.77 25.18
CA GLU A 663 62.40 -27.42 24.06
C GLU A 663 63.14 -28.55 23.30
N GLU A 664 62.41 -29.52 22.74
CA GLU A 664 62.61 -29.87 21.32
C GLU A 664 61.26 -30.25 20.68
N LEU A 665 60.71 -29.32 19.86
CA LEU A 665 59.36 -29.32 19.26
C LEU A 665 58.21 -29.02 20.27
N VAL A 666 57.14 -28.25 19.97
CA VAL A 666 56.77 -27.42 18.80
C VAL A 666 56.97 -28.10 17.44
N GLU A 667 56.11 -29.02 16.97
CA GLU A 667 54.65 -29.11 17.13
C GLU A 667 54.07 -28.91 18.55
N ASP A 668 53.17 -27.94 18.58
CA ASP A 668 52.31 -27.44 19.65
C ASP A 668 52.79 -26.59 20.86
N THR A 669 51.77 -25.89 21.35
CA THR A 669 51.61 -24.69 22.17
C THR A 669 51.95 -24.79 23.67
N TRP A 670 52.26 -23.66 24.32
CA TRP A 670 51.42 -22.96 25.33
C TRP A 670 52.16 -21.75 25.98
N GLU A 671 51.56 -21.15 27.01
CA GLU A 671 51.46 -19.72 27.36
C GLU A 671 52.68 -18.83 27.74
N THR A 672 52.33 -17.54 27.75
CA THR A 672 53.03 -16.31 28.17
C THR A 672 53.41 -16.19 29.65
N THR A 673 54.42 -15.35 29.91
CA THR A 673 54.48 -14.37 31.04
C THR A 673 55.33 -13.16 30.58
N ASP A 674 55.28 -11.97 31.16
CA ASP A 674 54.24 -11.14 31.82
C ASP A 674 54.83 -9.70 31.87
N ASP A 675 54.01 -8.64 31.88
CA ASP A 675 54.40 -7.34 32.47
C ASP A 675 53.19 -6.39 32.72
N GLY A 676 52.20 -6.87 33.48
CA GLY A 676 51.89 -6.22 34.78
C GLY A 676 51.03 -4.94 34.92
N MET A 677 50.80 -4.63 36.20
CA MET A 677 50.26 -3.39 36.82
C MET A 677 48.78 -3.02 36.54
N GLY A 678 47.89 -3.42 37.46
CA GLY A 678 46.60 -2.77 37.67
C GLY A 678 46.66 -1.62 38.70
N LEU A 679 45.54 -0.93 38.95
CA LEU A 679 45.25 -0.13 40.16
C LEU A 679 43.78 0.34 40.17
N ASP A 680 43.23 0.51 41.38
CA ASP A 680 41.99 1.24 41.76
C ASP A 680 40.63 0.83 41.12
N ALA A 681 39.45 1.04 41.74
CA ALA A 681 38.96 1.13 43.13
C ALA A 681 37.43 1.43 43.09
N LEU A 682 36.77 1.47 44.26
CA LEU A 682 35.35 1.83 44.53
C LEU A 682 34.34 0.67 44.27
N ASP A 683 33.53 0.14 45.20
CA ASP A 683 33.02 0.47 46.56
C ASP A 683 31.53 0.91 46.61
N SER A 684 30.80 0.33 47.56
CA SER A 684 29.39 0.54 47.96
C SER A 684 28.27 0.21 46.93
N GLY A 685 27.11 -0.34 47.33
CA GLY A 685 26.77 -0.82 48.68
C GLY A 685 25.34 -1.37 48.85
N GLU A 686 25.26 -2.66 49.18
CA GLU A 686 24.50 -3.30 50.28
C GLU A 686 22.97 -3.06 50.51
N VAL A 687 22.27 -4.17 50.81
CA VAL A 687 20.99 -4.34 51.55
C VAL A 687 19.65 -4.04 50.85
N ASP A 688 18.94 -5.13 50.48
CA ASP A 688 17.49 -5.25 50.76
C ASP A 688 17.26 -5.96 52.11
N ARG A 689 16.17 -5.61 52.82
CA ARG A 689 15.64 -6.37 53.95
C ARG A 689 14.10 -6.34 54.05
N GLN A 690 13.50 -7.34 53.41
CA GLN A 690 12.73 -8.40 54.10
C GLN A 690 11.41 -8.07 54.87
N ARG A 691 10.41 -8.94 54.58
CA ARG A 691 9.43 -9.59 55.49
C ARG A 691 7.98 -9.05 55.66
N VAL A 692 7.07 -9.95 55.25
CA VAL A 692 5.97 -10.56 56.06
C VAL A 692 4.55 -9.93 56.03
N SER A 693 3.65 -10.70 55.41
CA SER A 693 2.18 -10.73 55.46
C SER A 693 1.64 -11.07 56.88
N PRO A 694 0.31 -11.24 57.22
CA PRO A 694 -0.81 -11.58 56.32
C PRO A 694 -2.26 -11.11 56.70
N ARG A 695 -3.23 -11.63 55.93
CA ARG A 695 -4.68 -11.86 56.24
C ARG A 695 -5.64 -10.66 56.27
N GLY A 696 -6.75 -10.84 55.54
CA GLY A 696 -8.00 -10.08 55.69
C GLY A 696 -9.09 -10.59 54.75
N SER A 697 -9.89 -11.59 55.17
CA SER A 697 -11.01 -12.12 54.39
C SER A 697 -12.37 -11.75 55.00
N CYS A 698 -13.37 -11.49 54.17
CA CYS A 698 -14.80 -11.53 54.49
C CYS A 698 -15.65 -11.66 53.20
N ASP A 699 -16.91 -12.04 53.36
CA ASP A 699 -17.79 -12.56 52.29
C ASP A 699 -19.26 -12.08 52.49
N CYS A 700 -20.18 -12.48 51.59
CA CYS A 700 -21.65 -12.48 51.70
C CYS A 700 -22.45 -11.19 51.35
N SER A 701 -22.65 -10.98 50.05
CA SER A 701 -23.95 -11.13 49.32
C SER A 701 -25.23 -10.30 49.63
N LEU A 702 -26.07 -10.15 48.57
CA LEU A 702 -27.54 -9.93 48.52
C LEU A 702 -28.16 -8.54 48.84
N SER A 703 -28.70 -7.85 47.81
CA SER A 703 -30.16 -7.62 47.57
C SER A 703 -30.49 -6.44 46.62
N GLY A 704 -31.69 -6.43 46.02
CA GLY A 704 -32.33 -5.32 45.27
C GLY A 704 -33.84 -5.30 45.56
N PRO A 705 -34.78 -4.88 44.66
CA PRO A 705 -34.70 -4.05 43.44
C PRO A 705 -35.83 -2.96 43.39
N ARG A 706 -36.23 -2.46 42.19
CA ARG A 706 -37.33 -1.47 41.86
C ARG A 706 -36.95 0.02 42.03
N SER A 707 -37.50 1.01 41.29
CA SER A 707 -38.35 1.13 40.07
C SER A 707 -38.34 2.63 39.61
N ASP A 708 -39.06 3.19 38.61
CA ASP A 708 -40.23 2.78 37.81
C ASP A 708 -40.32 3.48 36.41
N SER A 709 -41.50 3.99 36.01
CA SER A 709 -41.94 4.59 34.73
C SER A 709 -41.84 6.16 34.69
N ALA A 710 -42.17 6.94 33.64
CA ALA A 710 -43.08 6.76 32.48
C ALA A 710 -42.93 7.83 31.35
N THR A 711 -43.47 7.53 30.14
CA THR A 711 -43.98 8.44 29.05
C THR A 711 -43.05 9.48 28.40
N GLY A 712 -43.11 9.77 27.09
CA GLY A 712 -43.96 9.34 25.94
C GLY A 712 -43.58 10.17 24.69
N LEU A 713 -44.26 10.25 23.53
CA LEU A 713 -45.28 9.48 22.79
C LEU A 713 -45.50 10.24 21.43
N VAL A 714 -46.02 9.60 20.35
CA VAL A 714 -46.42 10.22 19.04
C VAL A 714 -45.25 10.65 18.12
N LEU A 715 -45.24 10.57 16.78
CA LEU A 715 -45.81 9.73 15.67
C LEU A 715 -44.94 10.04 14.41
N GLY A 716 -44.93 9.29 13.29
CA GLY A 716 -45.53 7.98 12.97
C GLY A 716 -45.79 7.80 11.45
N LEU A 717 -45.94 6.52 11.02
CA LEU A 717 -46.37 6.02 9.69
C LEU A 717 -45.39 6.23 8.50
N GLY A 718 -45.07 5.24 7.64
CA GLY A 718 -45.24 3.78 7.71
C GLY A 718 -45.71 3.08 6.40
N LEU A 719 -45.16 1.90 6.09
CA LEU A 719 -45.73 0.84 5.19
C LEU A 719 -44.91 -0.47 5.41
N SER A 720 -45.49 -1.56 5.91
CA SER A 720 -46.03 -2.71 5.15
C SER A 720 -44.96 -3.50 4.35
N LEU A 721 -44.21 -4.46 4.92
CA LEU A 721 -44.59 -5.76 5.52
C LEU A 721 -44.99 -6.86 4.50
N LEU A 722 -44.17 -7.91 4.39
CA LEU A 722 -44.57 -9.27 3.96
C LEU A 722 -43.94 -10.29 4.93
N PHE A 723 -44.60 -11.43 5.18
CA PHE A 723 -44.25 -12.30 6.33
C PHE A 723 -44.63 -13.78 6.11
N VAL A 724 -43.66 -14.71 6.22
CA VAL A 724 -43.87 -16.17 6.30
C VAL A 724 -42.81 -16.75 7.26
N LEU A 725 -43.05 -16.87 8.57
CA LEU A 725 -43.61 -18.05 9.25
C LEU A 725 -42.86 -19.37 8.95
N ARG A 726 -41.92 -19.94 9.74
CA ARG A 726 -41.61 -20.02 11.21
C ARG A 726 -42.07 -21.33 11.90
N ARG A 727 -41.14 -22.29 12.08
CA ARG A 727 -41.07 -23.29 13.19
C ARG A 727 -39.59 -23.74 13.33
N ARG A 728 -38.83 -23.71 14.44
CA ARG A 728 -38.99 -23.46 15.90
C ARG A 728 -38.92 -24.72 16.80
N ARG A 729 -37.74 -25.07 17.34
CA ARG A 729 -37.39 -25.67 18.67
C ARG A 729 -35.96 -26.31 18.63
N ARG A 730 -35.17 -26.48 19.70
CA ARG A 730 -35.06 -25.81 21.04
C ARG A 730 -33.88 -26.40 21.88
N GLY A 731 -33.14 -25.56 22.64
CA GLY A 731 -32.09 -25.95 23.62
C GLY A 731 -30.70 -26.04 22.98
N SER A 732 -29.57 -25.89 23.67
CA SER A 732 -29.23 -25.51 25.06
C SER A 732 -27.75 -25.06 25.01
N LEU A 733 -27.29 -23.92 25.55
CA LEU A 733 -26.82 -23.73 26.94
C LEU A 733 -26.05 -24.95 27.54
N SER A 734 -24.88 -24.78 28.15
CA SER A 734 -24.16 -23.51 28.45
C SER A 734 -23.41 -22.94 27.26
#